data_AF-A0A966Z8T2-F1
#
_entry.id   AF-A0A966Z8T2-F1
#
_cell.length_a   1.000
_cell.length_b   1.000
_cell.length_c   1.000
_cell.angle_alpha   90.00
_cell.angle_beta   90.00
_cell.angle_gamma   90.00
#
_symmetry.space_group_name_H-M   'P 1'
#
loop_
_entity.id
_entity.type
_entity.pdbx_description
1 polymer ?
#
loop_
_entity_poly.entity_id
_entity_poly.type
_entity_poly.pdbx_seq_one_letter_code
_entity_poly.pdbx_strand_id
1 'polypeptide(L)'
;MKRPQVFVQLGLVSILVCAPAAVAGVSFLGVAAGDATSSSAVLWTRAVDAANPASALLKLDITTDSTFAAGVTRILACTTDSTKDYTCKVDVGGLTSGTIYYYRFVGPGGEVSNIGRVKTAPAPGTAALVHFGFSGDNDGLVRPYALATQLPTQNLDFFMNLGDVIYENASNLTASGPHNGAPWLDSPSVTLSGSAANLNGVPTSTGFATAAQLKADYEKKYRENFLPVNAAGQNSLQVLYAAQGNYTTWDNHELGNRQYINGGAPAGGSVGGTNGTDMPTGRGVDARTNGAGNPGNINDANNSVSDYMNRSVGFQTLRDVFTSYQPMADRGTVNNRADPRSHGSKKLYFAQQWGRNVLFINADTRSYRDLRIKTANGAADDMTAPRANNPGRTYLGATQLAWLEQTLLDAQKAGTPWKFVTMSDPVDQIGPLGGALTLKDLPSFGPGSSYAPVAGDSGKAYIGGYRAERNELLKFLADNKITNVVFLSTDDHQNRINELAYSPTDSENQASYVKVPYVFSIVAGPLGATGPDAITNHTFAMAQQLANSIVAAQQATGIEPFGLMGYPGLHDVTREGDPTAGTNPQAADFYSPDTFNFAVLDVSADGKTLTVSTIGMDATAQNSGTEYVNGPQARKIFSFQVDAAPSVSAGSLPPAIVSVTNSFGNSPVIAPNTWVSIVGDRLAARQRNWASTDFVNGRMPTSLDGVSVTMNGQSAYVYYISQGQINILTPPGLLPGSVEIQVNNNGLVSGTYTVQAQPVSPSLFLYDATHVAARHASGSPVGPTTLFAGSSTPAAPGETVSIFGNGFGATSAPIVSGAGVQSGSLPVLPVVTVGGVQATVTSATLISPGTYQFNVVVPAAVPDGEIALAASYNGVPTQAGVVLTVRK
;
A
#
# COMPACT_ATOMS: atom_id res chain seq x y z
N MET A 1 -62.92 -4.20 62.09
CA MET A 1 -62.02 -3.55 63.09
C MET A 1 -60.91 -2.87 62.29
N LYS A 2 -60.53 -1.59 62.42
CA LYS A 2 -60.83 -0.45 63.29
C LYS A 2 -60.39 0.83 62.51
N ARG A 3 -61.20 1.90 62.60
CA ARG A 3 -60.99 3.37 62.47
C ARG A 3 -59.85 3.95 61.58
N PRO A 4 -60.14 4.97 60.73
CA PRO A 4 -59.12 5.88 60.22
C PRO A 4 -58.82 6.99 61.24
N GLN A 5 -57.55 7.29 61.48
CA GLN A 5 -57.11 8.48 62.20
C GLN A 5 -56.58 9.52 61.22
N VAL A 6 -57.18 10.71 61.30
CA VAL A 6 -56.73 11.97 60.70
C VAL A 6 -55.44 12.40 61.40
N PHE A 7 -54.37 12.62 60.65
CA PHE A 7 -53.16 13.26 61.15
C PHE A 7 -53.05 14.70 60.65
N VAL A 8 -52.83 15.59 61.61
CA VAL A 8 -52.65 17.04 61.48
C VAL A 8 -51.29 17.34 60.84
N GLN A 9 -51.31 18.26 59.89
CA GLN A 9 -50.16 18.75 59.14
C GLN A 9 -49.34 19.73 60.01
N LEU A 10 -48.09 19.39 60.31
CA LEU A 10 -47.09 20.29 60.88
C LEU A 10 -46.08 20.62 59.78
N GLY A 11 -46.08 21.86 59.30
CA GLY A 11 -45.14 22.35 58.31
C GLY A 11 -43.75 22.56 58.90
N LEU A 12 -42.78 21.77 58.46
CA LEU A 12 -41.36 22.04 58.64
C LEU A 12 -40.87 22.90 57.48
N VAL A 13 -40.56 24.17 57.76
CA VAL A 13 -39.82 25.05 56.87
C VAL A 13 -38.40 24.51 56.76
N SER A 14 -38.07 23.87 55.64
CA SER A 14 -36.68 23.54 55.30
C SER A 14 -36.03 24.80 54.72
N ILE A 15 -35.15 25.42 55.49
CA ILE A 15 -34.21 26.44 54.97
C ILE A 15 -33.22 25.67 54.09
N LEU A 16 -33.43 25.74 52.78
CA LEU A 16 -32.48 25.26 51.78
C LEU A 16 -31.28 26.22 51.79
N VAL A 17 -30.26 25.93 52.60
CA VAL A 17 -28.95 26.56 52.43
C VAL A 17 -28.39 26.02 51.13
N CYS A 18 -28.51 26.81 50.06
CA CYS A 18 -27.83 26.55 48.81
C CYS A 18 -26.33 26.75 49.08
N ALA A 19 -25.62 25.66 49.41
CA ALA A 19 -24.17 25.68 49.33
C ALA A 19 -23.80 25.97 47.87
N PRO A 20 -22.92 26.95 47.59
CA PRO A 20 -22.45 27.13 46.22
C PRO A 20 -21.83 25.81 45.78
N ALA A 21 -22.27 25.27 44.65
CA ALA A 21 -21.62 24.13 44.03
C ALA A 21 -20.14 24.49 43.88
N ALA A 22 -19.25 23.73 44.53
CA ALA A 22 -17.82 23.91 44.37
C ALA A 22 -17.51 23.69 42.89
N VAL A 23 -17.16 24.76 42.18
CA VAL A 23 -16.63 24.69 40.83
C VAL A 23 -15.38 23.81 40.93
N ALA A 24 -15.33 22.70 40.18
CA ALA A 24 -14.12 21.89 40.08
C ALA A 24 -12.93 22.81 39.75
N GLY A 25 -11.87 22.78 40.54
CA GLY A 25 -10.74 23.69 40.36
C GLY A 25 -10.07 23.45 39.02
N VAL A 26 -9.92 22.17 38.65
CA VAL A 26 -9.31 21.71 37.40
C VAL A 26 -10.32 21.10 36.44
N SER A 27 -10.28 21.55 35.18
CA SER A 27 -11.03 20.99 34.05
C SER A 27 -10.09 20.25 33.10
N PHE A 28 -10.46 19.04 32.68
CA PHE A 28 -9.69 18.23 31.73
C PHE A 28 -10.33 18.26 30.35
N LEU A 29 -9.53 18.48 29.30
CA LEU A 29 -10.00 18.41 27.91
C LEU A 29 -10.22 16.95 27.46
N GLY A 30 -9.38 16.04 27.93
CA GLY A 30 -9.37 14.65 27.50
C GLY A 30 -8.03 13.98 27.85
N VAL A 31 -7.96 12.67 27.66
CA VAL A 31 -6.74 11.89 27.86
C VAL A 31 -6.36 11.16 26.58
N ALA A 32 -5.07 10.94 26.39
CA ALA A 32 -4.54 10.15 25.28
C ALA A 32 -3.33 9.34 25.75
N ALA A 33 -3.10 8.17 25.15
CA ALA A 33 -1.90 7.38 25.37
C ALA A 33 -1.27 7.01 24.04
N GLY A 34 0.04 6.79 24.02
CA GLY A 34 0.76 6.48 22.80
C GLY A 34 2.20 6.06 23.03
N ASP A 35 2.86 5.73 21.92
CA ASP A 35 4.26 5.28 21.92
C ASP A 35 4.56 4.15 22.92
N ALA A 36 3.63 3.20 23.04
CA ALA A 36 3.73 2.11 24.00
C ALA A 36 4.82 1.11 23.60
N THR A 37 5.90 1.04 24.37
CA THR A 37 6.92 0.00 24.21
C THR A 37 6.51 -1.26 24.96
N SER A 38 7.40 -2.25 25.03
CA SER A 38 7.19 -3.42 25.89
C SER A 38 7.27 -3.12 27.39
N SER A 39 7.70 -1.91 27.77
CA SER A 39 7.93 -1.55 29.17
C SER A 39 7.60 -0.11 29.52
N SER A 40 7.06 0.67 28.59
CA SER A 40 6.69 2.07 28.82
C SER A 40 5.54 2.50 27.93
N ALA A 41 4.94 3.65 28.28
CA ALA A 41 3.97 4.36 27.43
C ALA A 41 3.97 5.85 27.77
N VAL A 42 3.67 6.69 26.78
CA VAL A 42 3.46 8.13 26.98
C VAL A 42 1.99 8.38 27.24
N LEU A 43 1.69 9.04 28.36
CA LEU A 43 0.34 9.41 28.76
C LEU A 43 0.19 10.93 28.71
N TRP A 44 -0.91 11.39 28.13
CA TRP A 44 -1.18 12.79 27.85
C TRP A 44 -2.53 13.23 28.40
N THR A 45 -2.60 14.48 28.85
CA THR A 45 -3.85 15.23 29.07
C THR A 45 -3.61 16.72 28.80
N ARG A 46 -4.70 17.47 28.62
CA ARG A 46 -4.69 18.93 28.83
C ARG A 46 -5.61 19.28 30.00
N ALA A 47 -5.13 20.08 30.96
CA ALA A 47 -5.86 20.38 32.19
C ALA A 47 -5.71 21.84 32.62
N VAL A 48 -6.82 22.57 32.73
CA VAL A 48 -6.84 23.99 33.14
C VAL A 48 -7.37 24.12 34.56
N ASP A 49 -6.53 24.65 35.45
CA ASP A 49 -6.97 25.12 36.78
C ASP A 49 -7.48 26.56 36.65
N ALA A 50 -8.80 26.75 36.68
CA ALA A 50 -9.40 28.07 36.54
C ALA A 50 -9.16 28.97 37.76
N ALA A 51 -8.96 28.36 38.94
CA ALA A 51 -8.65 29.07 40.17
C ALA A 51 -7.16 29.46 40.25
N ASN A 52 -6.27 28.67 39.63
CA ASN A 52 -4.82 28.90 39.61
C ASN A 52 -4.23 28.77 38.19
N PRO A 53 -4.57 29.68 37.26
CA PRO A 53 -4.12 29.59 35.86
C PRO A 53 -2.61 29.70 35.67
N ALA A 54 -1.88 30.15 36.69
CA ALA A 54 -0.42 30.24 36.65
C ALA A 54 0.27 28.87 36.66
N SER A 55 -0.34 27.85 37.27
CA SER A 55 0.26 26.51 37.39
C SER A 55 -0.73 25.50 37.98
N ALA A 56 -0.95 24.38 37.30
CA ALA A 56 -1.68 23.22 37.79
C ALA A 56 -0.73 22.01 37.97
N LEU A 57 -0.54 21.56 39.22
CA LEU A 57 0.23 20.35 39.50
C LEU A 57 -0.66 19.11 39.37
N LEU A 58 -0.35 18.24 38.42
CA LEU A 58 -1.10 17.01 38.18
C LEU A 58 -0.36 15.80 38.75
N LYS A 59 -1.15 14.83 39.21
CA LYS A 59 -0.72 13.46 39.50
C LYS A 59 -1.33 12.52 38.47
N LEU A 60 -0.79 11.32 38.38
CA LEU A 60 -1.29 10.26 37.52
C LEU A 60 -1.55 9.02 38.38
N ASP A 61 -2.75 8.46 38.26
CA ASP A 61 -3.08 7.12 38.74
C ASP A 61 -2.99 6.15 37.56
N ILE A 62 -2.27 5.03 37.74
CA ILE A 62 -2.21 3.93 36.77
C ILE A 62 -2.42 2.58 37.46
N THR A 63 -3.16 1.68 36.83
CA THR A 63 -3.51 0.36 37.37
C THR A 63 -3.87 -0.62 36.25
N THR A 64 -3.92 -1.92 36.53
CA THR A 64 -4.44 -2.95 35.60
C THR A 64 -5.94 -3.23 35.83
N ASP A 65 -6.56 -2.59 36.83
CA ASP A 65 -7.98 -2.70 37.16
C ASP A 65 -8.76 -1.52 36.58
N SER A 66 -9.65 -1.79 35.62
CA SER A 66 -10.46 -0.76 34.97
C SER A 66 -11.38 0.01 35.91
N THR A 67 -11.68 -0.54 37.09
CA THR A 67 -12.54 0.08 38.10
C THR A 67 -11.78 0.91 39.13
N PHE A 68 -10.44 0.83 39.15
CA PHE A 68 -9.56 1.47 40.13
C PHE A 68 -9.83 1.05 41.60
N ALA A 69 -10.51 -0.08 41.82
CA ALA A 69 -10.88 -0.55 43.15
C ALA A 69 -9.74 -1.33 43.85
N ALA A 70 -8.90 -2.03 43.08
CA ALA A 70 -7.78 -2.82 43.58
C ALA A 70 -6.54 -1.98 43.98
N GLY A 71 -6.64 -0.65 43.90
CA GLY A 71 -5.54 0.28 44.15
C GLY A 71 -4.85 0.76 42.87
N VAL A 72 -3.98 1.77 43.04
CA VAL A 72 -3.30 2.46 41.94
C VAL A 72 -1.83 2.65 42.27
N THR A 73 -0.98 2.65 41.25
CA THR A 73 0.33 3.30 41.33
C THR A 73 0.11 4.79 41.06
N ARG A 74 0.45 5.63 42.03
CA ARG A 74 0.32 7.09 41.90
C ARG A 74 1.69 7.72 41.66
N ILE A 75 1.80 8.49 40.58
CA ILE A 75 3.04 9.13 40.15
C ILE A 75 2.82 10.65 40.08
N LEU A 76 3.85 11.43 40.40
CA LEU A 76 3.85 12.85 40.09
C LEU A 76 3.92 13.01 38.56
N ALA A 77 2.89 13.60 37.94
CA ALA A 77 2.79 13.63 36.49
C ALA A 77 3.59 14.78 35.91
N CYS A 78 3.03 15.98 35.95
CA CYS A 78 3.72 17.20 35.55
C CYS A 78 3.03 18.42 36.17
N THR A 79 3.73 19.56 36.15
CA THR A 79 3.10 20.87 36.33
C THR A 79 2.72 21.41 34.96
N THR A 80 1.52 21.95 34.78
CA THR A 80 1.08 22.56 33.53
C THR A 80 0.61 24.01 33.66
N ASP A 81 0.71 24.80 32.58
CA ASP A 81 0.48 26.25 32.55
C ASP A 81 0.21 26.76 31.11
N SER A 82 -0.05 28.05 30.96
CA SER A 82 -0.38 28.67 29.67
C SER A 82 0.73 28.66 28.62
N THR A 83 2.01 28.52 29.01
CA THR A 83 3.14 28.58 28.04
C THR A 83 3.16 27.38 27.10
N LYS A 84 2.63 26.24 27.56
CA LYS A 84 2.45 24.97 26.82
C LYS A 84 0.98 24.59 26.65
N ASP A 85 0.11 25.60 26.70
CA ASP A 85 -1.34 25.48 26.57
C ASP A 85 -1.94 24.38 27.46
N TYR A 86 -1.48 24.35 28.70
CA TYR A 86 -1.99 23.48 29.75
C TYR A 86 -1.88 21.98 29.43
N THR A 87 -1.03 21.59 28.47
CA THR A 87 -0.75 20.19 28.14
C THR A 87 0.17 19.54 29.16
N CYS A 88 0.00 18.25 29.39
CA CYS A 88 0.80 17.43 30.28
C CYS A 88 1.13 16.11 29.58
N LYS A 89 2.41 15.76 29.51
CA LYS A 89 2.91 14.49 28.98
C LYS A 89 3.81 13.82 29.99
N VAL A 90 3.63 12.52 30.18
CA VAL A 90 4.41 11.71 31.12
C VAL A 90 4.84 10.43 30.41
N ASP A 91 6.14 10.17 30.35
CA ASP A 91 6.67 8.86 29.95
C ASP A 91 6.72 7.95 31.19
N VAL A 92 5.85 6.94 31.20
CA VAL A 92 5.73 6.00 32.32
C VAL A 92 6.50 4.73 31.97
N GLY A 93 7.66 4.53 32.59
CA GLY A 93 8.48 3.33 32.45
C GLY A 93 8.19 2.24 33.50
N GLY A 94 8.85 1.09 33.35
CA GLY A 94 8.75 -0.02 34.30
C GLY A 94 7.45 -0.81 34.22
N LEU A 95 6.70 -0.67 33.12
CA LEU A 95 5.46 -1.40 32.88
C LEU A 95 5.76 -2.85 32.48
N THR A 96 4.83 -3.76 32.80
CA THR A 96 4.91 -5.16 32.36
C THR A 96 4.54 -5.25 30.88
N SER A 97 5.27 -6.05 30.10
CA SER A 97 4.99 -6.25 28.67
C SER A 97 3.65 -6.94 28.41
N GLY A 98 3.02 -6.67 27.27
CA GLY A 98 1.77 -7.32 26.85
C GLY A 98 0.59 -7.09 27.80
N THR A 99 0.63 -6.01 28.59
CA THR A 99 -0.31 -5.76 29.69
C THR A 99 -1.18 -4.53 29.40
N ILE A 100 -2.47 -4.64 29.68
CA ILE A 100 -3.41 -3.51 29.61
C ILE A 100 -3.34 -2.72 30.91
N TYR A 101 -3.16 -1.41 30.79
CA TYR A 101 -3.21 -0.45 31.87
C TYR A 101 -4.34 0.54 31.63
N TYR A 102 -5.01 0.90 32.73
CA TYR A 102 -5.96 1.99 32.83
C TYR A 102 -5.34 3.12 33.62
N TYR A 103 -5.57 4.36 33.19
CA TYR A 103 -4.98 5.53 33.83
C TYR A 103 -5.93 6.72 33.88
N ARG A 104 -5.71 7.62 34.83
CA ARG A 104 -6.39 8.92 34.92
C ARG A 104 -5.47 9.96 35.57
N PHE A 105 -5.60 11.20 35.14
CA PHE A 105 -4.92 12.32 35.79
C PHE A 105 -5.74 12.83 36.97
N VAL A 106 -5.05 13.32 37.99
CA VAL A 106 -5.63 13.81 39.23
C VAL A 106 -5.14 15.23 39.50
N GLY A 107 -6.08 16.17 39.64
CA GLY A 107 -5.83 17.56 40.01
C GLY A 107 -5.46 17.74 41.49
N PRO A 108 -5.00 18.93 41.89
CA PRO A 108 -4.61 19.23 43.26
C PRO A 108 -5.78 19.13 44.27
N GLY A 109 -7.01 19.38 43.82
CA GLY A 109 -8.24 19.23 44.62
C GLY A 109 -8.81 17.82 44.64
N GLY A 110 -8.20 16.86 43.92
CA GLY A 110 -8.69 15.49 43.77
C GLY A 110 -9.62 15.28 42.58
N GLU A 111 -9.79 16.28 41.71
CA GLU A 111 -10.51 16.16 40.45
C GLU A 111 -9.86 15.11 39.55
N VAL A 112 -10.64 14.30 38.85
CA VAL A 112 -10.12 13.24 37.98
C VAL A 112 -10.50 13.47 36.53
N SER A 113 -9.58 13.16 35.61
CA SER A 113 -9.87 13.09 34.19
C SER A 113 -10.76 11.89 33.85
N ASN A 114 -11.20 11.80 32.60
CA ASN A 114 -11.67 10.53 32.02
C ASN A 114 -10.60 9.44 32.16
N ILE A 115 -11.04 8.17 32.19
CA ILE A 115 -10.15 7.00 32.21
C ILE A 115 -9.66 6.73 30.79
N GLY A 116 -8.34 6.63 30.63
CA GLY A 116 -7.71 6.16 29.41
C GLY A 116 -7.23 4.72 29.54
N ARG A 117 -7.02 4.04 28.40
CA ARG A 117 -6.52 2.66 28.28
C ARG A 117 -5.31 2.61 27.36
N VAL A 118 -4.30 1.84 27.73
CA VAL A 118 -3.14 1.53 26.87
C VAL A 118 -2.69 0.09 27.08
N LYS A 119 -2.23 -0.58 26.02
CA LYS A 119 -1.58 -1.89 26.11
C LYS A 119 -0.09 -1.72 25.80
N THR A 120 0.78 -2.26 26.64
CA THR A 120 2.22 -2.36 26.32
C THR A 120 2.46 -3.45 25.29
N ALA A 121 3.45 -3.26 24.42
CA ALA A 121 3.82 -4.28 23.45
C ALA A 121 4.22 -5.60 24.13
N PRO A 122 3.90 -6.78 23.58
CA PRO A 122 4.51 -8.02 24.03
C PRO A 122 6.04 -7.94 23.88
N ALA A 123 6.78 -8.60 24.76
CA ALA A 123 8.24 -8.61 24.69
C ALA A 123 8.72 -9.10 23.30
N PRO A 124 9.80 -8.55 22.72
CA PRO A 124 10.26 -8.84 21.35
C PRO A 124 10.41 -10.33 20.96
N GLY A 125 10.64 -11.24 21.92
CA GLY A 125 10.75 -12.68 21.65
C GLY A 125 9.43 -13.46 21.72
N THR A 126 8.35 -12.82 22.18
CA THR A 126 7.08 -13.49 22.49
C THR A 126 6.21 -13.62 21.24
N ALA A 127 5.82 -14.85 20.92
CA ALA A 127 4.78 -15.14 19.94
C ALA A 127 3.41 -14.74 20.52
N ALA A 128 2.76 -13.74 19.92
CA ALA A 128 1.48 -13.21 20.39
C ALA A 128 0.66 -12.70 19.19
N LEU A 129 -0.66 -12.79 19.31
CA LEU A 129 -1.58 -12.07 18.42
C LEU A 129 -1.33 -10.57 18.61
N VAL A 130 -1.22 -9.84 17.50
CA VAL A 130 -1.17 -8.38 17.50
C VAL A 130 -2.37 -7.88 16.72
N HIS A 131 -3.28 -7.20 17.42
CA HIS A 131 -4.56 -6.71 16.88
C HIS A 131 -4.58 -5.19 16.90
N PHE A 132 -4.58 -4.54 15.74
CA PHE A 132 -4.42 -3.08 15.65
C PHE A 132 -5.22 -2.50 14.49
N GLY A 133 -5.40 -1.18 14.46
CA GLY A 133 -6.09 -0.51 13.37
C GLY A 133 -5.42 0.79 12.96
N PHE A 134 -5.82 1.34 11.80
CA PHE A 134 -5.34 2.64 11.35
C PHE A 134 -6.36 3.37 10.47
N SER A 135 -6.24 4.70 10.48
CA SER A 135 -6.88 5.67 9.58
C SER A 135 -6.22 7.05 9.86
N GLY A 136 -6.87 8.15 9.49
CA GLY A 136 -6.34 9.51 9.53
C GLY A 136 -7.41 10.53 9.16
N ASP A 137 -6.98 11.72 8.73
CA ASP A 137 -7.80 12.73 8.06
C ASP A 137 -9.05 13.11 8.88
N ASN A 138 -8.82 13.89 9.94
CA ASN A 138 -9.77 14.29 10.96
C ASN A 138 -10.06 15.81 10.86
N ASP A 139 -10.79 16.20 9.81
CA ASP A 139 -11.26 17.56 9.57
C ASP A 139 -12.34 17.99 10.57
N GLY A 140 -12.01 19.04 11.32
CA GLY A 140 -12.92 19.70 12.25
C GLY A 140 -14.25 20.16 11.63
N LEU A 141 -14.29 20.35 10.30
CA LEU A 141 -15.47 20.74 9.51
C LEU A 141 -16.52 19.62 9.40
N VAL A 142 -16.14 18.35 9.44
CA VAL A 142 -17.08 17.22 9.28
C VAL A 142 -17.49 16.58 10.60
N ARG A 143 -17.08 17.17 11.72
CA ARG A 143 -17.49 16.70 13.06
C ARG A 143 -19.00 16.75 13.23
N PRO A 144 -19.60 15.85 14.03
CA PRO A 144 -18.96 14.78 14.83
C PRO A 144 -18.31 13.63 14.04
N TYR A 145 -17.35 12.93 14.63
CA TYR A 145 -16.71 11.77 13.98
C TYR A 145 -17.50 10.48 14.29
N ALA A 146 -18.52 10.17 13.50
CA ALA A 146 -19.40 9.01 13.74
C ALA A 146 -18.63 7.69 13.83
N LEU A 147 -17.72 7.44 12.89
CA LEU A 147 -16.96 6.19 12.83
C LEU A 147 -16.00 6.00 14.01
N ALA A 148 -15.48 7.09 14.59
CA ALA A 148 -14.58 7.03 15.75
C ALA A 148 -15.23 6.39 16.99
N THR A 149 -16.57 6.38 17.09
CA THR A 149 -17.30 5.71 18.18
C THR A 149 -17.21 4.20 18.14
N GLN A 150 -16.81 3.62 17.01
CA GLN A 150 -16.69 2.18 16.83
C GLN A 150 -15.32 1.64 17.25
N LEU A 151 -14.31 2.50 17.35
CA LEU A 151 -12.96 2.09 17.72
C LEU A 151 -12.86 1.45 19.12
N PRO A 152 -13.54 1.95 20.18
CA PRO A 152 -13.50 1.31 21.48
C PRO A 152 -14.02 -0.13 21.48
N THR A 153 -15.01 -0.46 20.64
CA THR A 153 -15.59 -1.81 20.58
C THR A 153 -14.67 -2.80 19.88
N GLN A 154 -13.70 -2.32 19.08
CA GLN A 154 -12.69 -3.17 18.45
C GLN A 154 -11.68 -3.74 19.45
N ASN A 155 -11.52 -3.14 20.64
CA ASN A 155 -10.55 -3.59 21.65
C ASN A 155 -9.10 -3.67 21.12
N LEU A 156 -8.71 -2.72 20.27
CA LEU A 156 -7.37 -2.68 19.66
C LEU A 156 -6.26 -2.68 20.73
N ASP A 157 -5.13 -3.31 20.39
CA ASP A 157 -3.88 -3.20 21.13
C ASP A 157 -3.33 -1.77 21.01
N PHE A 158 -3.41 -1.21 19.79
CA PHE A 158 -3.09 0.18 19.48
C PHE A 158 -3.77 0.63 18.17
N PHE A 159 -3.80 1.94 17.95
CA PHE A 159 -4.28 2.56 16.72
C PHE A 159 -3.19 3.43 16.10
N MET A 160 -3.05 3.41 14.78
CA MET A 160 -2.14 4.31 14.06
C MET A 160 -2.94 5.45 13.43
N ASN A 161 -2.63 6.69 13.80
CA ASN A 161 -3.24 7.88 13.22
C ASN A 161 -2.26 8.48 12.20
N LEU A 162 -2.58 8.38 10.91
CA LEU A 162 -1.60 8.52 9.82
C LEU A 162 -1.37 9.96 9.33
N GLY A 163 -1.89 10.94 10.05
CA GLY A 163 -1.73 12.36 9.72
C GLY A 163 -3.08 13.06 9.56
N ASP A 164 -3.02 14.35 9.26
CA ASP A 164 -4.20 15.20 9.15
C ASP A 164 -5.10 15.07 10.40
N VAL A 165 -4.48 15.03 11.57
CA VAL A 165 -5.14 14.98 12.87
C VAL A 165 -5.82 16.31 13.22
N ILE A 166 -5.53 17.37 12.45
CA ILE A 166 -6.24 18.64 12.38
C ILE A 166 -6.29 19.13 10.93
N TYR A 167 -7.19 20.07 10.63
CA TYR A 167 -7.21 20.85 9.39
C TYR A 167 -7.10 22.34 9.74
N GLU A 168 -6.22 23.06 9.04
CA GLU A 168 -5.93 24.49 9.29
C GLU A 168 -7.05 25.42 8.84
N ASN A 169 -7.89 25.00 7.90
CA ASN A 169 -9.00 25.81 7.40
C ASN A 169 -10.05 26.07 8.47
N ALA A 170 -10.76 27.19 8.35
CA ALA A 170 -11.86 27.50 9.25
C ALA A 170 -12.92 26.40 9.20
N SER A 171 -13.35 25.93 10.38
CA SER A 171 -14.46 24.95 10.46
C SER A 171 -15.81 25.66 10.61
N ASN A 172 -15.86 26.96 10.31
CA ASN A 172 -17.10 27.70 10.09
C ASN A 172 -17.30 27.86 8.57
N LEU A 173 -18.50 27.59 8.08
CA LEU A 173 -19.06 27.93 6.75
C LEU A 173 -19.21 26.79 5.74
N THR A 174 -20.47 26.49 5.42
CA THR A 174 -20.98 26.79 4.07
C THR A 174 -22.33 27.53 4.15
N ALA A 175 -22.64 28.31 3.11
CA ALA A 175 -23.85 29.09 2.95
C ALA A 175 -25.12 28.26 2.64
N SER A 176 -25.12 26.95 2.91
CA SER A 176 -26.20 26.01 2.59
C SER A 176 -26.68 25.14 3.76
N GLY A 177 -26.36 25.50 5.01
CA GLY A 177 -26.97 24.93 6.24
C GLY A 177 -26.61 23.46 6.55
N PRO A 178 -26.99 22.89 7.73
CA PRO A 178 -27.85 23.37 8.80
C PRO A 178 -27.20 23.24 10.21
N HIS A 179 -26.40 24.21 10.65
CA HIS A 179 -26.27 24.41 12.10
C HIS A 179 -27.52 25.17 12.54
N ASN A 180 -28.55 24.45 13.00
CA ASN A 180 -29.83 24.94 13.53
C ASN A 180 -29.67 26.07 14.58
N GLY A 181 -29.34 27.28 14.16
CA GLY A 181 -29.33 28.48 14.98
C GLY A 181 -28.41 28.47 16.20
N ALA A 182 -27.49 27.52 16.36
CA ALA A 182 -26.49 27.53 17.42
C ALA A 182 -25.17 28.06 16.85
N PRO A 183 -24.83 29.35 17.08
CA PRO A 183 -23.55 29.89 16.65
C PRO A 183 -22.43 29.26 17.50
N TRP A 184 -21.54 28.49 16.88
CA TRP A 184 -20.23 28.24 17.47
C TRP A 184 -19.42 29.53 17.37
N LEU A 185 -19.41 30.30 18.44
CA LEU A 185 -18.73 31.60 18.51
C LEU A 185 -17.19 31.52 18.47
N ASP A 186 -16.58 30.32 18.53
CA ASP A 186 -15.12 30.17 18.73
C ASP A 186 -14.48 28.98 17.97
N SER A 187 -14.91 28.65 16.74
CA SER A 187 -14.02 27.91 15.81
C SER A 187 -13.14 28.92 15.08
N PRO A 188 -11.86 29.08 15.45
CA PRO A 188 -10.99 30.03 14.77
C PRO A 188 -10.68 29.52 13.35
N SER A 189 -10.87 30.38 12.35
CA SER A 189 -10.12 30.28 11.11
C SER A 189 -8.64 30.50 11.43
N VAL A 190 -7.77 29.56 11.04
CA VAL A 190 -6.32 29.80 11.11
C VAL A 190 -5.91 30.44 9.79
N THR A 191 -6.12 31.76 9.68
CA THR A 191 -5.76 32.52 8.48
C THR A 191 -4.24 32.66 8.39
N LEU A 192 -3.56 31.65 7.86
CA LEU A 192 -2.13 31.67 7.63
C LEU A 192 -1.86 32.06 6.19
N SER A 193 -1.70 33.37 6.00
CA SER A 193 -1.39 34.09 4.76
C SER A 193 -2.58 34.42 3.84
N GLY A 194 -2.94 35.70 3.80
CA GLY A 194 -2.99 36.53 2.59
C GLY A 194 -3.67 36.07 1.29
N SER A 195 -4.46 35.00 1.21
CA SER A 195 -5.36 34.78 0.07
C SER A 195 -6.80 34.67 0.53
N ALA A 196 -7.56 35.70 0.21
CA ALA A 196 -9.01 35.63 0.19
C ALA A 196 -9.45 34.57 -0.82
N ALA A 197 -10.34 33.68 -0.40
CA ALA A 197 -11.54 33.40 -1.15
C ALA A 197 -12.71 33.45 -0.16
N ASN A 198 -13.63 34.38 -0.40
CA ASN A 198 -14.82 34.64 0.40
C ASN A 198 -15.58 33.37 0.78
N LEU A 199 -15.80 33.16 2.07
CA LEU A 199 -17.13 32.87 2.61
C LEU A 199 -17.30 33.71 3.89
N ASN A 200 -18.26 34.65 3.86
CA ASN A 200 -18.97 35.28 4.98
C ASN A 200 -18.21 35.90 6.20
N GLY A 201 -17.30 36.84 5.94
CA GLY A 201 -17.28 38.09 6.72
C GLY A 201 -16.62 38.15 8.12
N VAL A 202 -15.45 37.55 8.36
CA VAL A 202 -14.59 37.76 9.56
C VAL A 202 -13.09 37.75 9.16
N PRO A 203 -12.22 38.53 9.82
CA PRO A 203 -11.55 39.74 9.30
C PRO A 203 -10.42 39.52 8.26
N THR A 204 -10.26 40.52 7.39
CA THR A 204 -9.10 40.69 6.50
C THR A 204 -7.87 41.14 7.30
N SER A 205 -7.02 40.21 7.77
CA SER A 205 -5.66 40.59 8.16
C SER A 205 -4.74 40.50 6.94
N THR A 206 -4.39 41.67 6.41
CA THR A 206 -3.36 41.87 5.38
C THR A 206 -1.92 41.74 5.93
N GLY A 207 -1.74 41.09 7.09
CA GLY A 207 -0.46 40.89 7.78
C GLY A 207 -0.13 39.41 7.98
N PHE A 208 1.17 39.09 7.98
CA PHE A 208 1.69 37.76 8.26
C PHE A 208 1.50 37.40 9.76
N ALA A 209 1.15 36.14 10.05
CA ALA A 209 1.00 35.68 11.44
C ALA A 209 2.36 35.55 12.13
N THR A 210 2.49 36.07 13.34
CA THR A 210 3.66 35.91 14.23
C THR A 210 3.86 34.45 14.65
N ALA A 211 5.05 34.08 15.15
CA ALA A 211 5.25 32.72 15.68
C ALA A 211 4.30 32.43 16.86
N ALA A 212 4.04 33.44 17.69
CA ALA A 212 3.08 33.35 18.80
C ALA A 212 1.63 33.18 18.31
N GLN A 213 1.22 33.89 17.25
CA GLN A 213 -0.09 33.74 16.62
C GLN A 213 -0.23 32.35 15.99
N LEU A 214 0.77 31.90 15.23
CA LEU A 214 0.82 30.56 14.64
C LEU A 214 0.64 29.47 15.69
N LYS A 215 1.39 29.57 16.79
CA LYS A 215 1.26 28.67 17.95
C LYS A 215 -0.16 28.67 18.49
N ALA A 216 -0.68 29.86 18.85
CA ALA A 216 -2.00 30.00 19.47
C ALA A 216 -3.14 29.49 18.58
N ASP A 217 -3.04 29.66 17.27
CA ASP A 217 -4.07 29.26 16.32
C ASP A 217 -4.08 27.74 16.08
N TYR A 218 -2.92 27.11 15.91
CA TYR A 218 -2.86 25.65 15.84
C TYR A 218 -3.26 24.99 17.16
N GLU A 219 -2.85 25.54 18.31
CA GLU A 219 -3.30 25.03 19.60
C GLU A 219 -4.83 25.01 19.70
N LYS A 220 -5.52 26.03 19.19
CA LYS A 220 -6.99 26.02 19.12
C LYS A 220 -7.51 24.89 18.20
N LYS A 221 -6.87 24.65 17.06
CA LYS A 221 -7.24 23.56 16.13
C LYS A 221 -7.08 22.17 16.73
N TYR A 222 -6.02 21.93 17.50
CA TYR A 222 -5.92 20.67 18.22
C TYR A 222 -7.00 20.54 19.30
N ARG A 223 -7.30 21.60 20.05
CA ARG A 223 -8.41 21.56 21.03
C ARG A 223 -9.75 21.30 20.37
N GLU A 224 -9.99 21.90 19.20
CA GLU A 224 -11.21 21.74 18.42
C GLU A 224 -11.58 20.26 18.27
N ASN A 225 -10.66 19.41 17.83
CA ASN A 225 -10.93 17.99 17.60
C ASN A 225 -11.21 17.16 18.87
N PHE A 226 -10.89 17.68 20.06
CA PHE A 226 -11.29 17.08 21.33
C PHE A 226 -12.62 17.64 21.86
N LEU A 227 -13.04 18.83 21.45
CA LEU A 227 -14.26 19.45 21.97
C LEU A 227 -15.53 18.78 21.39
N PRO A 228 -16.58 18.59 22.22
CA PRO A 228 -17.86 18.10 21.73
C PRO A 228 -18.52 19.13 20.80
N VAL A 229 -19.28 18.65 19.83
CA VAL A 229 -19.93 19.51 18.82
C VAL A 229 -21.27 20.12 19.25
N ASN A 230 -21.77 19.79 20.45
CA ASN A 230 -22.96 20.37 21.09
C ASN A 230 -23.09 19.95 22.55
N ALA A 231 -24.06 20.55 23.25
CA ALA A 231 -24.36 20.32 24.66
C ALA A 231 -24.78 18.87 24.98
N ALA A 232 -25.19 18.08 23.98
CA ALA A 232 -25.47 16.65 24.14
C ALA A 232 -24.18 15.79 24.07
N GLY A 233 -23.01 16.41 23.88
CA GLY A 233 -21.72 15.72 23.94
C GLY A 233 -21.38 14.90 22.70
N GLN A 234 -21.98 15.20 21.54
CA GLN A 234 -21.77 14.39 20.33
C GLN A 234 -20.30 14.36 19.86
N ASN A 235 -19.93 13.18 19.33
CA ASN A 235 -18.59 12.59 19.13
C ASN A 235 -17.44 13.55 18.78
N SER A 236 -16.46 13.62 19.68
CA SER A 236 -15.11 14.15 19.42
C SER A 236 -14.08 13.01 19.37
N LEU A 237 -12.81 13.34 19.09
CA LEU A 237 -11.74 12.33 19.13
C LEU A 237 -11.38 11.87 20.55
N GLN A 238 -12.00 12.43 21.62
CA GLN A 238 -11.74 11.98 23.00
C GLN A 238 -11.93 10.47 23.16
N VAL A 239 -12.97 9.91 22.54
CA VAL A 239 -13.31 8.49 22.64
C VAL A 239 -12.24 7.61 21.97
N LEU A 240 -11.72 8.03 20.81
CA LEU A 240 -10.62 7.36 20.12
C LEU A 240 -9.35 7.37 20.97
N TYR A 241 -8.95 8.55 21.45
CA TYR A 241 -7.69 8.71 22.18
C TYR A 241 -7.69 8.03 23.56
N ALA A 242 -8.85 7.93 24.21
CA ALA A 242 -8.97 7.29 25.52
C ALA A 242 -9.05 5.76 25.45
N ALA A 243 -9.47 5.17 24.33
CA ALA A 243 -9.78 3.74 24.26
C ALA A 243 -8.55 2.83 24.02
N GLN A 244 -7.47 3.36 23.46
CA GLN A 244 -6.25 2.60 23.17
C GLN A 244 -5.00 3.49 23.13
N GLY A 245 -3.82 2.86 23.08
CA GLY A 245 -2.58 3.55 22.74
C GLY A 245 -2.56 3.95 21.26
N ASN A 246 -1.95 5.09 20.95
CA ASN A 246 -1.90 5.65 19.60
C ASN A 246 -0.45 5.84 19.14
N TYR A 247 -0.18 5.50 17.89
CA TYR A 247 1.01 5.95 17.19
C TYR A 247 0.60 6.97 16.13
N THR A 248 1.04 8.21 16.28
CA THR A 248 0.63 9.31 15.41
C THR A 248 1.80 9.79 14.57
N THR A 249 1.57 9.95 13.27
CA THR A 249 2.41 10.77 12.41
C THR A 249 1.66 12.04 12.01
N TRP A 250 2.40 13.03 11.50
CA TRP A 250 1.81 14.22 10.89
C TRP A 250 1.78 14.10 9.36
N ASP A 251 1.03 15.02 8.76
CA ASP A 251 0.95 15.18 7.32
C ASP A 251 0.96 16.67 6.90
N ASN A 252 0.32 17.01 5.78
CA ASN A 252 0.33 18.36 5.22
C ASN A 252 -0.49 19.33 6.07
N HIS A 253 -1.64 18.93 6.62
CA HIS A 253 -2.51 19.87 7.32
C HIS A 253 -1.95 20.32 8.69
N GLU A 254 -1.09 19.52 9.33
CA GLU A 254 -0.30 19.96 10.50
C GLU A 254 0.73 21.05 10.17
N LEU A 255 1.05 21.20 8.89
CA LEU A 255 2.08 22.09 8.35
C LEU A 255 1.49 23.20 7.46
N GLY A 256 0.19 23.43 7.58
CA GLY A 256 -0.55 24.48 6.88
C GLY A 256 -0.86 24.14 5.44
N ASN A 257 -0.93 22.85 5.10
CA ASN A 257 -1.32 22.27 3.81
C ASN A 257 -0.39 22.58 2.62
N ARG A 258 0.11 23.80 2.44
CA ARG A 258 1.05 24.16 1.37
C ARG A 258 2.29 24.91 1.83
N GLN A 259 2.25 25.48 3.03
CA GLN A 259 3.22 26.46 3.49
C GLN A 259 4.52 25.79 3.94
N TYR A 260 4.41 24.81 4.84
CA TYR A 260 5.56 24.15 5.47
C TYR A 260 5.72 22.67 5.11
N ILE A 261 5.00 22.22 4.08
CA ILE A 261 4.86 20.80 3.77
C ILE A 261 6.12 20.15 3.20
N ASN A 262 7.11 20.92 2.74
CA ASN A 262 8.34 20.44 2.10
C ASN A 262 9.55 20.81 2.97
N GLY A 263 9.68 20.20 4.14
CA GLY A 263 10.69 20.58 5.13
C GLY A 263 12.14 20.52 4.65
N GLY A 264 12.44 19.67 3.66
CA GLY A 264 13.76 19.53 3.04
C GLY A 264 14.03 20.49 1.87
N ALA A 265 13.04 21.28 1.44
CA ALA A 265 13.21 22.29 0.40
C ALA A 265 13.99 23.52 0.91
N PRO A 266 14.53 24.37 0.00
CA PRO A 266 15.20 25.60 0.39
C PRO A 266 14.24 26.53 1.15
N ALA A 267 14.74 27.14 2.21
CA ALA A 267 14.07 28.23 2.91
C ALA A 267 14.15 29.50 2.05
N GLY A 268 13.02 30.17 1.79
CA GLY A 268 13.02 31.46 1.10
C GLY A 268 13.41 32.62 2.02
N GLY A 269 14.46 33.38 1.65
CA GLY A 269 14.80 34.70 2.21
C GLY A 269 15.52 34.70 3.57
N SER A 270 16.19 35.82 3.91
CA SER A 270 17.03 35.94 5.10
C SER A 270 16.25 35.92 6.42
N VAL A 271 16.77 35.20 7.41
CA VAL A 271 16.41 35.37 8.83
C VAL A 271 17.65 35.88 9.57
N GLY A 272 17.61 37.16 10.01
CA GLY A 272 18.67 37.76 10.84
C GLY A 272 18.98 39.21 10.52
N GLY A 273 18.09 40.13 10.91
CA GLY A 273 18.43 41.49 11.33
C GLY A 273 18.10 41.62 12.82
N THR A 274 18.93 42.33 13.59
CA THR A 274 19.15 42.21 15.04
C THR A 274 17.97 42.36 16.04
N ASN A 275 16.70 42.56 15.64
CA ASN A 275 15.66 43.05 16.57
C ASN A 275 14.27 42.37 16.47
N GLY A 276 14.19 41.04 16.62
CA GLY A 276 13.10 40.37 17.36
C GLY A 276 11.61 40.76 17.16
N THR A 277 11.14 41.04 15.94
CA THR A 277 9.69 41.18 15.66
C THR A 277 9.28 40.50 14.33
N ASP A 278 8.75 39.28 14.47
CA ASP A 278 7.78 38.50 13.67
C ASP A 278 7.65 38.56 12.12
N MET A 279 7.90 37.37 11.52
CA MET A 279 7.37 36.72 10.29
C MET A 279 7.19 37.54 8.99
N PRO A 280 8.20 37.59 8.09
CA PRO A 280 8.02 37.64 6.65
C PRO A 280 8.06 36.20 6.14
N THR A 281 6.92 35.55 5.87
CA THR A 281 6.85 34.13 5.47
C THR A 281 7.97 33.81 4.48
N GLY A 282 8.92 32.93 4.80
CA GLY A 282 8.57 31.53 5.00
C GLY A 282 7.94 30.94 3.74
N ARG A 283 8.13 31.57 2.56
CA ARG A 283 7.94 30.86 1.31
C ARG A 283 8.91 29.69 1.38
N GLY A 284 8.41 28.48 1.63
CA GLY A 284 8.86 27.38 0.80
C GLY A 284 8.84 27.90 -0.62
N VAL A 285 9.94 27.76 -1.35
CA VAL A 285 10.03 28.25 -2.73
C VAL A 285 8.72 27.88 -3.43
N ASP A 286 7.88 28.87 -3.68
CA ASP A 286 6.67 28.62 -4.44
C ASP A 286 7.18 28.26 -5.84
N ALA A 287 7.03 27.00 -6.22
CA ALA A 287 7.49 26.46 -7.49
C ALA A 287 6.96 27.26 -8.70
N ARG A 288 5.96 28.14 -8.50
CA ARG A 288 5.48 29.10 -9.50
C ARG A 288 6.44 30.27 -9.79
N THR A 289 7.39 30.58 -8.90
CA THR A 289 8.09 31.89 -8.91
C THR A 289 9.60 31.86 -9.20
N ASN A 290 10.22 30.69 -9.39
CA ASN A 290 11.65 30.62 -9.74
C ASN A 290 11.98 29.47 -10.71
N GLY A 291 11.97 29.77 -12.02
CA GLY A 291 12.59 28.92 -13.06
C GLY A 291 11.91 27.56 -13.30
N ALA A 292 10.58 27.48 -13.21
CA ALA A 292 9.85 26.26 -13.50
C ALA A 292 10.17 25.70 -14.91
N GLY A 293 10.36 24.39 -15.03
CA GLY A 293 10.50 23.69 -16.32
C GLY A 293 11.93 23.44 -16.84
N ASN A 294 12.99 23.73 -16.08
CA ASN A 294 14.37 23.37 -16.48
C ASN A 294 14.86 22.16 -15.66
N PRO A 295 15.20 21.01 -16.28
CA PRO A 295 15.77 19.83 -15.62
C PRO A 295 17.05 20.07 -14.80
N GLY A 296 17.75 21.19 -15.04
CA GLY A 296 18.93 21.61 -14.29
C GLY A 296 18.67 22.68 -13.21
N ASN A 297 17.40 22.93 -12.84
CA ASN A 297 17.07 23.93 -11.81
C ASN A 297 17.54 23.46 -10.43
N ILE A 298 18.37 24.27 -9.77
CA ILE A 298 18.93 24.03 -8.43
C ILE A 298 17.87 23.85 -7.32
N ASN A 299 16.60 24.13 -7.61
CA ASN A 299 15.49 24.07 -6.65
C ASN A 299 14.73 22.74 -6.66
N ASP A 300 14.95 21.87 -7.65
CA ASP A 300 14.27 20.56 -7.72
C ASP A 300 14.79 19.61 -6.63
N ALA A 301 16.10 19.68 -6.37
CA ALA A 301 16.84 18.97 -5.33
C ALA A 301 17.66 19.98 -4.52
N ASN A 302 17.40 20.09 -3.22
CA ASN A 302 18.12 21.06 -2.38
C ASN A 302 19.45 20.51 -1.85
N ASN A 303 20.54 20.89 -2.51
CA ASN A 303 21.90 20.53 -2.09
C ASN A 303 22.58 21.60 -1.23
N SER A 304 21.88 22.68 -0.84
CA SER A 304 22.44 23.71 0.04
C SER A 304 22.43 23.25 1.50
N VAL A 305 23.58 23.32 2.16
CA VAL A 305 23.79 22.73 3.49
C VAL A 305 23.26 23.55 4.67
N SER A 306 22.75 24.78 4.48
CA SER A 306 22.38 25.68 5.60
C SER A 306 20.93 26.18 5.63
N ASP A 307 20.18 26.11 4.52
CA ASP A 307 18.92 26.86 4.38
C ASP A 307 17.72 25.92 4.14
N TYR A 308 17.43 25.02 5.08
CA TYR A 308 16.27 24.10 4.98
C TYR A 308 15.02 24.65 5.67
N MET A 309 13.84 24.46 5.06
CA MET A 309 12.56 24.90 5.63
C MET A 309 12.29 24.34 7.03
N ASN A 310 12.71 23.11 7.31
CA ASN A 310 12.58 22.47 8.61
C ASN A 310 13.38 23.16 9.73
N ARG A 311 14.24 24.14 9.38
CA ARG A 311 14.96 25.02 10.32
C ARG A 311 14.23 26.32 10.59
N SER A 312 13.21 26.65 9.81
CA SER A 312 12.45 27.89 9.99
C SER A 312 11.71 27.88 11.33
N VAL A 313 11.56 29.07 11.92
CA VAL A 313 10.80 29.26 13.16
C VAL A 313 9.36 28.78 13.00
N GLY A 314 8.73 29.02 11.84
CA GLY A 314 7.38 28.57 11.54
C GLY A 314 7.24 27.05 11.58
N PHE A 315 8.08 26.32 10.85
CA PHE A 315 8.07 24.86 10.85
C PHE A 315 8.28 24.29 12.26
N GLN A 316 9.27 24.82 13.00
CA GLN A 316 9.56 24.38 14.36
C GLN A 316 8.39 24.66 15.32
N THR A 317 7.73 25.82 15.17
CA THR A 317 6.54 26.17 15.95
C THR A 317 5.42 25.14 15.73
N LEU A 318 5.12 24.78 14.47
CA LEU A 318 4.07 23.81 14.16
C LEU A 318 4.40 22.41 14.65
N ARG A 319 5.64 21.96 14.47
CA ARG A 319 6.14 20.72 15.06
C ARG A 319 5.97 20.71 16.58
N ASP A 320 6.33 21.79 17.25
CA ASP A 320 6.28 21.86 18.71
C ASP A 320 4.83 21.84 19.23
N VAL A 321 3.89 22.46 18.51
CA VAL A 321 2.44 22.33 18.80
C VAL A 321 1.93 20.91 18.54
N PHE A 322 2.26 20.31 17.38
CA PHE A 322 1.88 18.92 17.07
C PHE A 322 2.36 17.97 18.16
N THR A 323 3.65 18.01 18.48
CA THR A 323 4.23 17.12 19.49
C THR A 323 3.70 17.41 20.89
N SER A 324 3.25 18.62 21.22
CA SER A 324 2.65 18.91 22.54
C SER A 324 1.26 18.31 22.71
N TYR A 325 0.52 18.12 21.62
CA TYR A 325 -0.83 17.56 21.60
C TYR A 325 -0.90 16.05 21.35
N GLN A 326 0.15 15.46 20.78
CA GLN A 326 0.21 14.02 20.55
C GLN A 326 0.89 13.28 21.71
N PRO A 327 0.41 12.09 22.12
CA PRO A 327 1.02 11.28 23.18
C PRO A 327 2.28 10.56 22.68
N MET A 328 3.29 11.34 22.29
CA MET A 328 4.53 10.86 21.71
C MET A 328 5.77 11.15 22.56
N ALA A 329 6.71 10.21 22.54
CA ALA A 329 7.99 10.25 23.22
C ALA A 329 8.98 11.19 22.52
N ASP A 330 9.77 11.93 23.31
CA ASP A 330 10.91 12.69 22.79
C ASP A 330 12.04 11.72 22.43
N ARG A 331 12.29 11.59 21.14
CA ARG A 331 13.34 10.71 20.58
C ARG A 331 14.66 11.44 20.36
N GLY A 332 14.78 12.65 20.91
CA GLY A 332 15.96 13.49 20.75
C GLY A 332 16.07 14.06 19.34
N THR A 333 17.31 14.20 18.87
CA THR A 333 17.63 14.81 17.58
C THR A 333 18.36 13.84 16.66
N VAL A 334 18.20 14.01 15.36
CA VAL A 334 18.93 13.23 14.35
C VAL A 334 20.39 13.66 14.36
N ASN A 335 21.33 12.75 14.59
CA ASN A 335 22.76 13.06 14.67
C ASN A 335 23.56 12.49 13.50
N ASN A 336 23.38 13.05 12.29
CA ASN A 336 24.18 12.70 11.12
C ASN A 336 24.77 13.94 10.44
N ARG A 337 26.02 14.32 10.78
CA ARG A 337 26.68 15.52 10.21
C ARG A 337 26.88 15.47 8.69
N ALA A 338 26.87 14.27 8.09
CA ALA A 338 26.99 14.11 6.65
C ALA A 338 25.69 14.46 5.89
N ASP A 339 24.57 14.58 6.61
CA ASP A 339 23.28 14.99 6.06
C ASP A 339 22.76 16.25 6.78
N PRO A 340 23.17 17.45 6.33
CA PRO A 340 22.75 18.72 6.94
C PRO A 340 21.24 18.95 6.92
N ARG A 341 20.50 18.28 6.02
CA ARG A 341 19.03 18.38 5.94
C ARG A 341 18.36 17.86 7.20
N SER A 342 18.85 16.75 7.74
CA SER A 342 18.32 16.13 8.95
C SER A 342 19.14 16.42 10.21
N HIS A 343 20.44 16.72 10.10
CA HIS A 343 21.33 16.87 11.26
C HIS A 343 20.86 17.91 12.30
N GLY A 344 20.49 17.48 13.51
CA GLY A 344 20.03 18.36 14.58
C GLY A 344 18.54 18.73 14.49
N SER A 345 17.79 18.18 13.53
CA SER A 345 16.32 18.21 13.59
C SER A 345 15.82 17.29 14.72
N LYS A 346 14.61 17.55 15.21
CA LYS A 346 13.92 16.61 16.11
C LYS A 346 13.57 15.34 15.32
N LYS A 347 13.81 14.17 15.92
CA LYS A 347 13.55 12.88 15.28
C LYS A 347 12.10 12.45 15.52
N LEU A 348 11.28 12.41 14.47
CA LEU A 348 9.89 11.94 14.51
C LEU A 348 9.71 10.50 14.01
N TYR A 349 10.60 10.00 13.16
CA TYR A 349 10.55 8.63 12.67
C TYR A 349 11.13 7.62 13.69
N PHE A 350 10.55 6.42 13.75
CA PHE A 350 10.99 5.35 14.66
C PHE A 350 10.42 3.99 14.25
N ALA A 351 10.92 2.93 14.89
CA ALA A 351 10.36 1.60 14.78
C ALA A 351 10.09 1.03 16.17
N GLN A 352 8.99 0.29 16.33
CA GLN A 352 8.57 -0.33 17.57
C GLN A 352 8.18 -1.78 17.32
N GLN A 353 8.89 -2.68 18.00
CA GLN A 353 8.65 -4.12 17.94
C GLN A 353 7.42 -4.47 18.81
N TRP A 354 6.51 -5.29 18.26
CA TRP A 354 5.34 -5.85 18.93
C TRP A 354 5.40 -7.37 18.92
N GLY A 355 5.85 -7.95 20.05
CA GLY A 355 6.16 -9.37 20.12
C GLY A 355 7.24 -9.78 19.12
N ARG A 356 7.26 -11.05 18.74
CA ARG A 356 8.16 -11.59 17.70
C ARG A 356 7.66 -11.30 16.28
N ASN A 357 6.36 -11.05 16.12
CA ASN A 357 5.70 -11.19 14.83
C ASN A 357 5.61 -9.88 14.03
N VAL A 358 5.61 -8.74 14.71
CA VAL A 358 5.27 -7.43 14.11
C VAL A 358 6.34 -6.40 14.42
N LEU A 359 6.88 -5.78 13.36
CA LEU A 359 7.60 -4.52 13.48
C LEU A 359 6.74 -3.40 12.90
N PHE A 360 6.36 -2.46 13.74
CA PHE A 360 5.74 -1.21 13.32
C PHE A 360 6.85 -0.17 13.05
N ILE A 361 6.77 0.55 11.93
CA ILE A 361 7.73 1.54 11.50
C ILE A 361 6.96 2.81 11.13
N ASN A 362 7.24 3.91 11.83
CA ASN A 362 6.66 5.22 11.57
C ASN A 362 7.64 6.10 10.80
N ALA A 363 7.33 6.43 9.55
CA ALA A 363 8.12 7.35 8.75
C ALA A 363 7.66 8.81 8.95
N ASP A 364 8.61 9.75 8.89
CA ASP A 364 8.36 11.18 8.74
C ASP A 364 8.49 11.56 7.26
N THR A 365 7.38 11.89 6.64
CA THR A 365 7.26 12.12 5.19
C THR A 365 7.30 13.59 4.80
N ARG A 366 7.32 14.51 5.76
CA ARG A 366 7.21 15.96 5.51
C ARG A 366 8.43 16.76 5.97
N SER A 367 9.21 16.30 6.96
CA SER A 367 10.40 17.04 7.45
C SER A 367 11.54 17.20 6.47
N TYR A 368 11.71 16.28 5.53
CA TYR A 368 12.96 16.14 4.76
C TYR A 368 12.75 16.07 3.26
N ARG A 369 11.52 16.11 2.78
CA ARG A 369 11.27 16.06 1.33
C ARG A 369 11.66 17.35 0.64
N ASP A 370 12.13 17.20 -0.59
CA ASP A 370 12.37 18.32 -1.50
C ASP A 370 11.06 19.00 -1.93
N LEU A 371 11.18 19.99 -2.81
CA LEU A 371 10.04 20.76 -3.26
C LEU A 371 9.09 19.92 -4.13
N ARG A 372 7.79 20.18 -3.97
CA ARG A 372 6.77 19.84 -4.97
C ARG A 372 7.09 20.53 -6.31
N ILE A 373 7.27 19.75 -7.37
CA ILE A 373 7.68 20.22 -8.69
C ILE A 373 6.46 20.64 -9.54
N LYS A 374 6.58 21.80 -10.21
CA LYS A 374 5.53 22.41 -11.06
C LYS A 374 5.97 22.56 -12.51
N THR A 375 5.01 22.51 -13.43
CA THR A 375 5.24 22.74 -14.87
C THR A 375 5.78 24.14 -15.13
N ALA A 376 6.40 24.37 -16.28
CA ALA A 376 7.05 25.65 -16.62
C ALA A 376 6.14 26.89 -16.49
N ASN A 377 4.84 26.71 -16.76
CA ASN A 377 3.82 27.74 -16.62
C ASN A 377 3.24 27.86 -15.19
N GLY A 378 3.75 27.07 -14.23
CA GLY A 378 3.30 27.03 -12.84
C GLY A 378 1.91 26.45 -12.61
N ALA A 379 1.24 25.95 -13.66
CA ALA A 379 -0.18 25.62 -13.64
C ALA A 379 -0.47 24.21 -13.09
N ALA A 380 0.38 23.22 -13.38
CA ALA A 380 0.19 21.82 -13.01
C ALA A 380 1.42 21.27 -12.28
N ASP A 381 1.27 20.10 -11.65
CA ASP A 381 2.41 19.36 -11.11
C ASP A 381 3.24 18.75 -12.23
N ASP A 382 4.55 18.85 -12.10
CA ASP A 382 5.51 18.31 -13.07
C ASP A 382 6.11 17.03 -12.52
N MET A 383 5.33 15.95 -12.67
CA MET A 383 5.68 14.63 -12.15
C MET A 383 6.24 13.71 -13.26
N THR A 384 6.63 14.28 -14.40
CA THR A 384 7.18 13.56 -15.55
C THR A 384 8.71 13.50 -15.49
N ALA A 385 9.29 12.60 -16.29
CA ALA A 385 10.72 12.57 -16.53
C ALA A 385 11.16 13.82 -17.33
N PRO A 386 12.39 14.31 -17.10
CA PRO A 386 13.42 13.74 -16.23
C PRO A 386 13.30 14.17 -14.75
N ARG A 387 12.44 15.12 -14.39
CA ARG A 387 12.47 15.78 -13.07
C ARG A 387 12.03 14.87 -11.93
N ALA A 388 10.94 14.13 -12.09
CA ALA A 388 10.51 13.14 -11.09
C ALA A 388 11.49 11.94 -10.98
N ASN A 389 12.26 11.68 -12.05
CA ASN A 389 13.33 10.67 -12.11
C ASN A 389 14.67 11.16 -11.57
N ASN A 390 14.78 12.42 -11.14
CA ASN A 390 16.05 12.97 -10.71
C ASN A 390 16.51 12.27 -9.41
N PRO A 391 17.63 11.51 -9.43
CA PRO A 391 18.12 10.80 -8.25
C PRO A 391 18.65 11.74 -7.16
N GLY A 392 18.83 13.04 -7.46
CA GLY A 392 19.15 14.05 -6.46
C GLY A 392 17.95 14.46 -5.59
N ARG A 393 16.72 14.10 -5.97
CA ARG A 393 15.51 14.42 -5.20
C ARG A 393 15.23 13.38 -4.14
N THR A 394 14.75 13.84 -2.99
CA THR A 394 14.43 12.97 -1.84
C THR A 394 13.06 13.30 -1.24
N TYR A 395 12.41 12.28 -0.69
CA TYR A 395 11.16 12.38 0.05
C TYR A 395 11.39 12.17 1.56
N LEU A 396 12.13 11.13 1.94
CA LEU A 396 12.46 10.84 3.34
C LEU A 396 13.73 11.54 3.83
N GLY A 397 14.58 12.03 2.93
CA GLY A 397 15.94 12.43 3.25
C GLY A 397 16.88 11.21 3.37
N ALA A 398 18.15 11.39 2.99
CA ALA A 398 19.13 10.31 2.94
C ALA A 398 19.30 9.56 4.29
N THR A 399 19.31 10.29 5.42
CA THR A 399 19.47 9.65 6.74
C THR A 399 18.28 8.75 7.11
N GLN A 400 17.06 9.20 6.85
CA GLN A 400 15.87 8.41 7.19
C GLN A 400 15.65 7.27 6.20
N LEU A 401 15.92 7.47 4.91
CA LEU A 401 15.86 6.41 3.91
C LEU A 401 16.81 5.26 4.28
N ALA A 402 18.10 5.57 4.52
CA ALA A 402 19.08 4.56 4.93
C ALA A 402 18.71 3.88 6.25
N TRP A 403 18.16 4.64 7.21
CA TRP A 403 17.63 4.07 8.45
C TRP A 403 16.44 3.12 8.22
N LEU A 404 15.52 3.47 7.33
CA LEU A 404 14.34 2.66 7.00
C LEU A 404 14.75 1.35 6.33
N GLU A 405 15.59 1.44 5.29
CA GLU A 405 16.16 0.28 4.59
C GLU A 405 16.88 -0.67 5.53
N GLN A 406 17.76 -0.12 6.38
CA GLN A 406 18.49 -0.91 7.36
C GLN A 406 17.56 -1.55 8.40
N THR A 407 16.55 -0.81 8.87
CA THR A 407 15.56 -1.33 9.82
C THR A 407 14.77 -2.49 9.24
N LEU A 408 14.33 -2.37 7.98
CA LEU A 408 13.62 -3.42 7.26
C LEU A 408 14.49 -4.66 7.01
N LEU A 409 15.76 -4.44 6.65
CA LEU A 409 16.74 -5.51 6.45
C LEU A 409 17.05 -6.24 7.76
N ASP A 410 17.21 -5.52 8.87
CA ASP A 410 17.47 -6.10 10.18
C ASP A 410 16.26 -6.88 10.70
N ALA A 411 15.04 -6.37 10.48
CA ALA A 411 13.81 -7.10 10.78
C ALA A 411 13.70 -8.40 9.98
N GLN A 412 14.03 -8.36 8.69
CA GLN A 412 14.09 -9.57 7.84
C GLN A 412 15.11 -10.57 8.38
N LYS A 413 16.32 -10.13 8.73
CA LYS A 413 17.39 -10.98 9.28
C LYS A 413 17.03 -11.56 10.66
N ALA A 414 16.32 -10.78 11.48
CA ALA A 414 15.83 -11.21 12.79
C ALA A 414 14.66 -12.22 12.69
N GLY A 415 14.13 -12.46 11.48
CA GLY A 415 13.01 -13.35 11.25
C GLY A 415 11.67 -12.76 11.68
N THR A 416 11.55 -11.43 11.78
CA THR A 416 10.27 -10.76 12.01
C THR A 416 9.38 -10.95 10.77
N PRO A 417 8.27 -11.70 10.89
CA PRO A 417 7.39 -12.02 9.79
C PRO A 417 6.82 -10.77 9.12
N TRP A 418 6.21 -9.85 9.85
CA TRP A 418 5.47 -8.71 9.28
C TRP A 418 6.11 -7.36 9.63
N LYS A 419 6.29 -6.49 8.64
CA LYS A 419 6.77 -5.11 8.81
C LYS A 419 5.72 -4.14 8.27
N PHE A 420 5.22 -3.26 9.12
CA PHE A 420 4.22 -2.26 8.74
C PHE A 420 4.90 -0.89 8.70
N VAL A 421 4.96 -0.29 7.52
CA VAL A 421 5.56 1.04 7.32
C VAL A 421 4.42 2.04 7.15
N THR A 422 4.25 2.94 8.11
CA THR A 422 3.32 4.04 7.96
C THR A 422 3.98 5.20 7.23
N MET A 423 3.23 5.73 6.26
CA MET A 423 3.54 6.92 5.49
C MET A 423 2.25 7.72 5.43
N SER A 424 2.31 9.05 5.54
CA SER A 424 1.08 9.83 5.48
C SER A 424 0.43 9.76 4.09
N ASP A 425 1.24 9.89 3.04
CA ASP A 425 0.78 9.78 1.65
C ASP A 425 0.92 8.34 1.08
N PRO A 426 0.09 7.96 0.08
CA PRO A 426 0.20 6.69 -0.61
C PRO A 426 1.54 6.48 -1.35
N VAL A 427 2.06 5.26 -1.24
CA VAL A 427 3.23 4.78 -1.99
C VAL A 427 2.86 4.07 -3.28
N ASP A 428 1.59 3.70 -3.46
CA ASP A 428 1.13 3.04 -4.68
C ASP A 428 1.08 3.99 -5.88
N GLN A 429 1.15 3.39 -7.07
CA GLN A 429 1.08 4.11 -8.33
C GLN A 429 -0.10 3.54 -9.13
N ILE A 430 -1.30 4.08 -8.87
CA ILE A 430 -2.54 3.62 -9.49
C ILE A 430 -2.92 4.43 -10.75
N GLY A 431 -2.38 5.63 -10.92
CA GLY A 431 -2.49 6.44 -12.15
C GLY A 431 -1.26 6.34 -13.04
N PRO A 432 -1.24 7.06 -14.19
CA PRO A 432 -0.04 7.22 -15.01
C PRO A 432 1.12 7.72 -14.18
N LEU A 433 2.35 7.56 -14.65
CA LEU A 433 3.52 7.95 -13.85
C LEU A 433 3.46 9.40 -13.38
N GLY A 434 3.57 9.57 -12.06
CA GLY A 434 3.46 10.87 -11.43
C GLY A 434 2.05 11.46 -11.40
N GLY A 435 1.09 10.77 -12.01
CA GLY A 435 -0.31 11.09 -12.03
C GLY A 435 -1.11 10.29 -11.02
N ALA A 436 -2.34 10.71 -10.82
CA ALA A 436 -3.36 10.00 -10.08
C ALA A 436 -4.49 9.53 -11.01
N LEU A 437 -5.47 8.86 -10.42
CA LEU A 437 -6.77 8.67 -11.04
C LEU A 437 -7.75 9.65 -10.41
N THR A 438 -8.51 10.35 -11.23
CA THR A 438 -9.57 11.25 -10.75
C THR A 438 -10.90 10.84 -11.35
N LEU A 439 -11.98 11.01 -10.60
CA LEU A 439 -13.33 10.88 -11.14
C LEU A 439 -13.58 11.96 -12.20
N LYS A 440 -14.03 11.52 -13.38
CA LYS A 440 -14.41 12.34 -14.54
C LYS A 440 -15.87 12.79 -14.40
N ASP A 441 -16.15 14.02 -14.83
CA ASP A 441 -17.49 14.66 -14.87
C ASP A 441 -18.08 15.02 -13.48
N LEU A 442 -17.44 15.96 -12.77
CA LEU A 442 -18.00 16.61 -11.58
C LEU A 442 -19.17 17.53 -12.02
N PRO A 443 -20.43 17.35 -11.56
CA PRO A 443 -20.80 17.17 -10.15
C PRO A 443 -21.89 16.12 -9.87
N SER A 444 -21.83 15.52 -8.67
CA SER A 444 -22.63 14.39 -8.14
C SER A 444 -22.24 13.03 -8.73
N PHE A 445 -21.60 12.20 -7.89
CA PHE A 445 -21.12 10.86 -8.21
C PHE A 445 -22.29 9.87 -8.38
N GLY A 446 -23.16 10.16 -9.35
CA GLY A 446 -24.33 9.37 -9.69
C GLY A 446 -24.01 8.23 -10.67
N PRO A 447 -25.04 7.48 -11.09
CA PRO A 447 -24.90 6.42 -12.07
C PRO A 447 -24.25 6.95 -13.36
N GLY A 448 -23.08 6.39 -13.73
CA GLY A 448 -22.35 6.77 -14.95
C GLY A 448 -21.00 7.47 -14.71
N SER A 449 -20.63 7.79 -13.46
CA SER A 449 -19.28 8.27 -13.14
C SER A 449 -18.21 7.27 -13.58
N SER A 450 -17.08 7.79 -14.05
CA SER A 450 -15.93 7.00 -14.49
C SER A 450 -14.63 7.65 -14.02
N TYR A 451 -13.58 6.87 -13.77
CA TYR A 451 -12.27 7.43 -13.50
C TYR A 451 -11.53 7.74 -14.81
N ALA A 452 -10.74 8.81 -14.79
CA ALA A 452 -9.82 9.18 -15.85
C ALA A 452 -8.40 9.34 -15.30
N PRO A 453 -7.39 8.88 -16.05
CA PRO A 453 -6.00 9.20 -15.76
C PRO A 453 -5.76 10.71 -15.85
N VAL A 454 -5.05 11.28 -14.87
CA VAL A 454 -4.60 12.67 -14.89
C VAL A 454 -3.08 12.75 -14.76
N ALA A 455 -2.48 13.73 -15.41
CA ALA A 455 -1.02 13.88 -15.47
C ALA A 455 -0.38 14.40 -14.17
N GLY A 456 -1.17 14.71 -13.14
CA GLY A 456 -0.68 15.15 -11.83
C GLY A 456 -1.53 14.58 -10.69
N ASP A 457 -0.98 14.60 -9.48
CA ASP A 457 -1.61 14.04 -8.28
C ASP A 457 -2.55 15.02 -7.54
N SER A 458 -3.07 16.02 -8.26
CA SER A 458 -3.84 17.15 -7.71
C SER A 458 -3.12 17.96 -6.62
N GLY A 459 -1.83 17.70 -6.41
CA GLY A 459 -0.99 18.48 -5.56
C GLY A 459 -0.66 17.97 -4.20
N LYS A 460 -0.96 16.71 -3.98
CA LYS A 460 -0.71 16.01 -2.74
C LYS A 460 0.78 15.63 -2.62
N ALA A 461 1.50 15.66 -3.75
CA ALA A 461 2.94 15.43 -3.85
C ALA A 461 3.35 14.10 -3.22
N TYR A 462 2.67 13.03 -3.65
CA TYR A 462 2.93 11.66 -3.23
C TYR A 462 4.38 11.27 -3.53
N ILE A 463 4.85 10.19 -2.92
CA ILE A 463 6.18 9.65 -3.21
C ILE A 463 6.34 9.25 -4.70
N GLY A 464 5.24 9.06 -5.44
CA GLY A 464 5.25 8.93 -6.91
C GLY A 464 5.87 10.14 -7.64
N GLY A 465 5.81 11.34 -7.05
CA GLY A 465 6.54 12.53 -7.51
C GLY A 465 8.03 12.49 -7.18
N TYR A 466 8.51 11.56 -6.36
CA TYR A 466 9.89 11.32 -5.94
C TYR A 466 10.34 9.93 -6.40
N ARG A 467 10.13 9.68 -7.69
CA ARG A 467 10.12 8.34 -8.29
C ARG A 467 11.44 7.60 -8.14
N ALA A 468 12.57 8.31 -8.22
CA ALA A 468 13.89 7.72 -8.00
C ALA A 468 14.01 7.08 -6.60
N GLU A 469 13.70 7.82 -5.53
CA GLU A 469 13.76 7.30 -4.15
C GLU A 469 12.70 6.22 -3.90
N ARG A 470 11.50 6.36 -4.46
CA ARG A 470 10.46 5.31 -4.41
C ARG A 470 10.96 4.00 -5.02
N ASN A 471 11.53 4.07 -6.23
CA ASN A 471 12.04 2.89 -6.92
C ASN A 471 13.28 2.33 -6.23
N GLU A 472 14.14 3.17 -5.66
CA GLU A 472 15.28 2.75 -4.83
C GLU A 472 14.80 1.92 -3.64
N LEU A 473 13.85 2.43 -2.84
CA LEU A 473 13.31 1.73 -1.68
C LEU A 473 12.66 0.39 -2.08
N LEU A 474 11.79 0.40 -3.09
CA LEU A 474 11.08 -0.81 -3.52
C LEU A 474 12.02 -1.83 -4.17
N LYS A 475 13.02 -1.37 -4.93
CA LYS A 475 14.07 -2.22 -5.49
C LYS A 475 14.95 -2.79 -4.37
N PHE A 476 15.27 -2.00 -3.35
CA PHE A 476 16.04 -2.47 -2.19
C PHE A 476 15.31 -3.63 -1.50
N LEU A 477 13.99 -3.52 -1.30
CA LEU A 477 13.18 -4.62 -0.76
C LEU A 477 13.28 -5.88 -1.63
N ALA A 478 13.14 -5.73 -2.94
CA ALA A 478 13.22 -6.85 -3.89
C ALA A 478 14.62 -7.50 -3.92
N ASP A 479 15.67 -6.69 -4.07
CA ASP A 479 17.08 -7.12 -4.15
C ASP A 479 17.51 -7.85 -2.87
N ASN A 480 17.06 -7.37 -1.71
CA ASN A 480 17.41 -7.94 -0.41
C ASN A 480 16.41 -9.01 0.07
N LYS A 481 15.42 -9.37 -0.75
CA LYS A 481 14.39 -10.38 -0.43
C LYS A 481 13.69 -10.08 0.90
N ILE A 482 13.39 -8.80 1.15
CA ILE A 482 12.64 -8.36 2.32
C ILE A 482 11.16 -8.53 1.99
N THR A 483 10.52 -9.50 2.64
CA THR A 483 9.14 -9.90 2.37
C THR A 483 8.19 -9.46 3.48
N ASN A 484 6.88 -9.51 3.18
CA ASN A 484 5.77 -9.20 4.09
C ASN A 484 5.86 -7.77 4.63
N VAL A 485 6.14 -6.82 3.74
CA VAL A 485 6.13 -5.39 4.03
C VAL A 485 4.79 -4.82 3.60
N VAL A 486 4.09 -4.17 4.53
CA VAL A 486 2.79 -3.54 4.26
C VAL A 486 2.95 -2.04 4.48
N PHE A 487 2.74 -1.26 3.44
CA PHE A 487 2.71 0.20 3.53
C PHE A 487 1.29 0.67 3.88
N LEU A 488 1.17 1.50 4.90
CA LEU A 488 -0.12 2.00 5.39
C LEU A 488 -0.14 3.52 5.19
N SER A 489 -1.21 4.04 4.58
CA SER A 489 -1.34 5.48 4.32
C SER A 489 -2.79 5.96 4.30
N THR A 490 -2.97 7.28 4.31
CA THR A 490 -4.26 7.96 4.11
C THR A 490 -4.12 9.03 3.02
N ASP A 491 -4.44 10.31 3.29
CA ASP A 491 -4.39 11.50 2.42
C ASP A 491 -5.28 11.45 1.17
N ASP A 492 -5.37 10.31 0.47
CA ASP A 492 -6.13 10.20 -0.79
C ASP A 492 -7.65 10.22 -0.62
N HIS A 493 -8.12 10.15 0.62
CA HIS A 493 -9.52 10.10 1.03
C HIS A 493 -10.33 9.01 0.29
N GLN A 494 -9.66 7.90 -0.02
CA GLN A 494 -10.21 6.74 -0.69
C GLN A 494 -9.65 5.47 -0.06
N ASN A 495 -10.44 4.41 -0.07
CA ASN A 495 -9.99 3.13 0.41
C ASN A 495 -9.61 2.19 -0.74
N ARG A 496 -8.36 1.70 -0.70
CA ARG A 496 -7.85 0.73 -1.67
C ARG A 496 -6.71 -0.10 -1.12
N ILE A 497 -6.52 -1.27 -1.71
CA ILE A 497 -5.40 -2.17 -1.45
C ILE A 497 -4.74 -2.48 -2.77
N ASN A 498 -3.41 -2.38 -2.83
CA ASN A 498 -2.68 -2.56 -4.08
C ASN A 498 -1.33 -3.24 -3.87
N GLU A 499 -1.00 -4.21 -4.71
CA GLU A 499 0.34 -4.79 -4.78
C GLU A 499 1.34 -3.74 -5.30
N LEU A 500 2.52 -3.66 -4.68
CA LEU A 500 3.51 -2.65 -5.06
C LEU A 500 4.46 -3.15 -6.14
N ALA A 501 4.72 -2.27 -7.12
CA ALA A 501 5.68 -2.50 -8.18
C ALA A 501 6.64 -1.31 -8.32
N TYR A 502 7.83 -1.57 -8.86
CA TYR A 502 8.88 -0.58 -9.13
C TYR A 502 9.37 -0.65 -10.57
N SER A 503 9.98 0.44 -11.05
CA SER A 503 10.65 0.44 -12.36
C SER A 503 12.08 -0.09 -12.22
N PRO A 504 12.49 -1.14 -12.94
CA PRO A 504 13.87 -1.62 -12.92
C PRO A 504 14.84 -0.72 -13.73
N THR A 505 14.30 0.15 -14.58
CA THR A 505 15.08 0.98 -15.51
C THR A 505 14.82 2.48 -15.34
N ASP A 506 13.99 2.86 -14.37
CA ASP A 506 13.46 4.22 -14.19
C ASP A 506 12.83 4.83 -15.46
N SER A 507 12.44 3.97 -16.41
CA SER A 507 11.77 4.40 -17.64
C SER A 507 10.33 4.81 -17.38
N GLU A 508 9.77 5.63 -18.29
CA GLU A 508 8.36 6.02 -18.22
C GLU A 508 7.38 4.92 -18.66
N ASN A 509 7.86 3.71 -18.88
CA ASN A 509 7.04 2.59 -19.30
C ASN A 509 6.50 1.82 -18.08
N GLN A 510 5.28 2.13 -17.64
CA GLN A 510 4.63 1.39 -16.55
C GLN A 510 4.44 -0.10 -16.85
N ALA A 511 4.30 -0.48 -18.12
CA ALA A 511 4.17 -1.88 -18.49
C ALA A 511 5.47 -2.70 -18.27
N SER A 512 6.59 -2.07 -17.95
CA SER A 512 7.84 -2.74 -17.57
C SER A 512 8.09 -2.81 -16.06
N TYR A 513 7.12 -2.37 -15.24
CA TYR A 513 7.27 -2.41 -13.79
C TYR A 513 7.27 -3.85 -13.30
N VAL A 514 8.02 -4.10 -12.23
CA VAL A 514 8.15 -5.42 -11.62
C VAL A 514 7.55 -5.37 -10.23
N LYS A 515 6.66 -6.31 -9.93
CA LYS A 515 6.07 -6.49 -8.59
C LYS A 515 7.16 -6.77 -7.57
N VAL A 516 7.05 -6.14 -6.42
CA VAL A 516 7.93 -6.38 -5.26
C VAL A 516 7.36 -7.60 -4.51
N PRO A 517 8.09 -8.72 -4.40
CA PRO A 517 7.55 -9.94 -3.81
C PRO A 517 7.06 -9.73 -2.37
N TYR A 518 5.81 -10.12 -2.10
CA TYR A 518 5.18 -10.04 -0.79
C TYR A 518 5.12 -8.61 -0.20
N VAL A 519 4.95 -7.59 -1.05
CA VAL A 519 4.82 -6.20 -0.62
C VAL A 519 3.57 -5.55 -1.24
N PHE A 520 2.74 -4.94 -0.39
CA PHE A 520 1.52 -4.26 -0.82
C PHE A 520 1.24 -3.03 0.04
N SER A 521 0.35 -2.16 -0.42
CA SER A 521 -0.14 -1.00 0.33
C SER A 521 -1.61 -1.13 0.69
N ILE A 522 -1.97 -0.50 1.80
CA ILE A 522 -3.36 -0.27 2.22
C ILE A 522 -3.53 1.24 2.40
N VAL A 523 -4.42 1.83 1.61
CA VAL A 523 -4.87 3.21 1.79
C VAL A 523 -6.22 3.16 2.48
N ALA A 524 -6.33 3.76 3.66
CA ALA A 524 -7.60 3.93 4.34
C ALA A 524 -8.20 5.30 3.97
N GLY A 525 -9.53 5.39 4.02
CA GLY A 525 -10.21 6.69 3.96
C GLY A 525 -10.18 7.41 5.31
N PRO A 526 -10.73 8.62 5.36
CA PRO A 526 -10.79 9.43 6.57
C PRO A 526 -11.66 8.82 7.68
N LEU A 527 -11.33 9.13 8.94
CA LEU A 527 -12.30 9.06 10.05
C LEU A 527 -13.31 10.19 9.98
N GLY A 528 -12.91 11.31 9.39
CA GLY A 528 -13.82 12.40 9.03
C GLY A 528 -13.08 13.52 8.31
N ALA A 529 -13.08 13.48 6.98
CA ALA A 529 -12.71 14.57 6.08
C ALA A 529 -13.51 14.41 4.79
N THR A 530 -13.48 15.42 3.92
CA THR A 530 -14.23 15.34 2.65
C THR A 530 -13.49 14.50 1.61
N GLY A 531 -14.14 13.52 1.01
CA GLY A 531 -13.60 12.70 -0.09
C GLY A 531 -14.61 12.56 -1.24
N PRO A 532 -14.83 11.36 -1.81
CA PRO A 532 -15.85 11.15 -2.83
C PRO A 532 -17.30 11.20 -2.25
N ASP A 533 -17.57 12.15 -1.36
CA ASP A 533 -18.75 12.25 -0.48
C ASP A 533 -20.08 12.48 -1.18
N ALA A 534 -20.03 12.79 -2.48
CA ALA A 534 -21.23 12.88 -3.30
C ALA A 534 -21.69 11.49 -3.81
N ILE A 535 -20.97 10.40 -3.50
CA ILE A 535 -21.42 9.03 -3.74
C ILE A 535 -22.41 8.72 -2.63
N THR A 536 -23.68 8.66 -2.99
CA THR A 536 -24.77 8.32 -2.06
C THR A 536 -25.25 6.88 -2.21
N ASN A 537 -24.77 6.18 -3.24
CA ASN A 537 -25.06 4.76 -3.48
C ASN A 537 -23.83 3.92 -3.19
N HIS A 538 -23.84 3.23 -2.04
CA HIS A 538 -22.74 2.36 -1.60
C HIS A 538 -23.02 0.86 -1.85
N THR A 539 -23.98 0.52 -2.71
CA THR A 539 -24.23 -0.88 -3.08
C THR A 539 -23.00 -1.50 -3.74
N PHE A 540 -22.85 -2.82 -3.61
CA PHE A 540 -21.78 -3.55 -4.29
C PHE A 540 -21.77 -3.30 -5.80
N ALA A 541 -22.93 -3.21 -6.45
CA ALA A 541 -23.02 -2.91 -7.88
C ALA A 541 -22.35 -1.57 -8.24
N MET A 542 -22.52 -0.54 -7.41
CA MET A 542 -21.87 0.76 -7.61
C MET A 542 -20.36 0.68 -7.34
N ALA A 543 -19.95 0.00 -6.26
CA ALA A 543 -18.54 -0.21 -5.95
C ALA A 543 -17.83 -0.98 -7.09
N GLN A 544 -18.47 -2.02 -7.62
CA GLN A 544 -17.97 -2.80 -8.75
C GLN A 544 -17.89 -1.97 -10.02
N GLN A 545 -18.90 -1.14 -10.33
CA GLN A 545 -18.85 -0.22 -11.47
C GLN A 545 -17.65 0.73 -11.37
N LEU A 546 -17.44 1.34 -10.20
CA LEU A 546 -16.33 2.28 -9.98
C LEU A 546 -14.97 1.58 -10.07
N ALA A 547 -14.81 0.44 -9.41
CA ALA A 547 -13.58 -0.36 -9.48
C ALA A 547 -13.29 -0.78 -10.93
N ASN A 548 -14.29 -1.25 -11.67
CA ASN A 548 -14.12 -1.61 -13.09
C ASN A 548 -13.75 -0.41 -13.95
N SER A 549 -14.27 0.79 -13.65
CA SER A 549 -13.89 2.01 -14.37
C SER A 549 -12.43 2.41 -14.09
N ILE A 550 -11.95 2.23 -12.86
CA ILE A 550 -10.54 2.41 -12.49
C ILE A 550 -9.68 1.42 -13.30
N VAL A 551 -10.03 0.14 -13.27
CA VAL A 551 -9.31 -0.92 -13.99
C VAL A 551 -9.26 -0.63 -15.49
N ALA A 552 -10.39 -0.22 -16.08
CA ALA A 552 -10.45 0.14 -17.50
C ALA A 552 -9.56 1.34 -17.83
N ALA A 553 -9.53 2.38 -16.98
CA ALA A 553 -8.66 3.54 -17.15
C ALA A 553 -7.18 3.18 -17.06
N GLN A 554 -6.81 2.30 -16.12
CA GLN A 554 -5.46 1.76 -15.97
C GLN A 554 -5.05 0.95 -17.20
N GLN A 555 -5.89 0.00 -17.62
CA GLN A 555 -5.62 -0.84 -18.80
C GLN A 555 -5.49 -0.02 -20.07
N ALA A 556 -6.33 1.01 -20.26
CA ALA A 556 -6.27 1.91 -21.42
C ALA A 556 -4.94 2.68 -21.51
N THR A 557 -4.21 2.80 -20.41
CA THR A 557 -2.90 3.47 -20.33
C THR A 557 -1.73 2.50 -20.09
N GLY A 558 -1.97 1.18 -20.21
CA GLY A 558 -0.93 0.15 -20.05
C GLY A 558 -0.48 -0.08 -18.60
N ILE A 559 -1.29 0.34 -17.63
CA ILE A 559 -1.06 0.18 -16.19
C ILE A 559 -1.69 -1.12 -15.73
N GLU A 560 -1.00 -1.84 -14.85
CA GLU A 560 -1.58 -3.04 -14.23
C GLU A 560 -2.77 -2.66 -13.33
N PRO A 561 -3.91 -3.37 -13.41
CA PRO A 561 -5.04 -3.16 -12.52
C PRO A 561 -4.64 -3.20 -11.05
N PHE A 562 -5.16 -2.28 -10.24
CA PHE A 562 -4.91 -2.33 -8.80
C PHE A 562 -5.61 -3.53 -8.13
N GLY A 563 -5.10 -3.95 -6.97
CA GLY A 563 -5.66 -5.02 -6.16
C GLY A 563 -4.62 -6.06 -5.76
N LEU A 564 -5.10 -7.19 -5.23
CA LEU A 564 -4.27 -8.34 -4.84
C LEU A 564 -4.59 -9.61 -5.65
N MET A 565 -5.21 -9.47 -6.82
CA MET A 565 -5.54 -10.62 -7.68
C MET A 565 -4.26 -11.39 -8.04
N GLY A 566 -4.17 -12.65 -7.62
CA GLY A 566 -2.97 -13.49 -7.81
C GLY A 566 -1.84 -13.25 -6.79
N TYR A 567 -2.04 -12.42 -5.77
CA TYR A 567 -1.06 -12.18 -4.72
C TYR A 567 -0.76 -13.48 -3.95
N PRO A 568 0.52 -13.86 -3.74
CA PRO A 568 0.87 -15.08 -3.03
C PRO A 568 0.30 -15.14 -1.62
N GLY A 569 -0.36 -16.26 -1.29
CA GLY A 569 -0.94 -16.47 0.04
C GLY A 569 -2.27 -15.77 0.28
N LEU A 570 -2.87 -15.10 -0.73
CA LEU A 570 -4.21 -14.53 -0.60
C LEU A 570 -5.28 -15.63 -0.49
N HIS A 571 -6.12 -15.56 0.54
CA HIS A 571 -7.30 -16.41 0.72
C HIS A 571 -8.36 -15.71 1.59
N ASP A 572 -9.50 -16.39 1.79
CA ASP A 572 -10.62 -15.92 2.63
C ASP A 572 -11.08 -14.48 2.33
N VAL A 573 -11.11 -14.14 1.04
CA VAL A 573 -11.63 -12.85 0.58
C VAL A 573 -13.14 -12.82 0.78
N THR A 574 -13.62 -11.76 1.43
CA THR A 574 -15.03 -11.49 1.67
C THR A 574 -15.32 -10.03 1.34
N ARG A 575 -16.47 -9.79 0.71
CA ARG A 575 -16.93 -8.47 0.33
C ARG A 575 -18.42 -8.38 0.57
N GLU A 576 -18.86 -7.28 1.18
CA GLU A 576 -20.27 -6.99 1.34
C GLU A 576 -20.95 -6.92 -0.05
N GLY A 577 -21.98 -7.74 -0.23
CA GLY A 577 -22.76 -7.80 -1.46
C GLY A 577 -22.15 -8.67 -2.58
N ASP A 578 -20.99 -9.31 -2.36
CA ASP A 578 -20.40 -10.27 -3.31
C ASP A 578 -20.20 -11.67 -2.68
N PRO A 579 -21.09 -12.63 -2.96
CA PRO A 579 -20.94 -14.00 -2.48
C PRO A 579 -19.81 -14.77 -3.20
N THR A 580 -19.24 -14.24 -4.29
CA THR A 580 -18.23 -14.93 -5.11
C THR A 580 -16.79 -14.52 -4.78
N ALA A 581 -16.60 -13.46 -4.00
CA ALA A 581 -15.29 -12.87 -3.66
C ALA A 581 -14.25 -13.92 -3.21
N GLY A 582 -14.64 -14.89 -2.39
CA GLY A 582 -13.72 -15.94 -1.90
C GLY A 582 -13.26 -16.95 -2.94
N THR A 583 -13.94 -17.06 -4.08
CA THR A 583 -13.62 -18.01 -5.17
C THR A 583 -13.15 -17.32 -6.44
N ASN A 584 -13.53 -16.06 -6.65
CA ASN A 584 -13.17 -15.27 -7.82
C ASN A 584 -12.93 -13.80 -7.40
N PRO A 585 -11.82 -13.50 -6.70
CA PRO A 585 -11.53 -12.14 -6.28
C PRO A 585 -11.40 -11.18 -7.47
N GLN A 586 -11.94 -9.97 -7.32
CA GLN A 586 -11.92 -8.89 -8.31
C GLN A 586 -11.41 -7.59 -7.67
N ALA A 587 -11.12 -6.58 -8.49
CA ALA A 587 -10.66 -5.27 -7.99
C ALA A 587 -11.64 -4.61 -7.00
N ALA A 588 -12.95 -4.86 -7.15
CA ALA A 588 -13.99 -4.35 -6.23
C ALA A 588 -13.88 -4.92 -4.80
N ASP A 589 -13.23 -6.07 -4.63
CA ASP A 589 -12.98 -6.67 -3.31
C ASP A 589 -11.86 -5.97 -2.54
N PHE A 590 -11.11 -5.09 -3.22
CA PHE A 590 -9.95 -4.37 -2.68
C PHE A 590 -10.09 -2.84 -2.80
N TYR A 591 -11.30 -2.33 -3.06
CA TYR A 591 -11.60 -0.91 -3.17
C TYR A 591 -12.95 -0.58 -2.56
N SER A 592 -13.07 0.55 -1.87
CA SER A 592 -14.37 1.05 -1.45
C SER A 592 -14.58 2.53 -1.81
N PRO A 593 -15.76 2.90 -2.33
CA PRO A 593 -16.17 4.29 -2.46
C PRO A 593 -16.69 4.89 -1.14
N ASP A 594 -16.86 4.10 -0.08
CA ASP A 594 -17.17 4.62 1.26
C ASP A 594 -16.07 5.55 1.73
N THR A 595 -16.35 6.85 1.75
CA THR A 595 -15.38 7.86 2.22
C THR A 595 -14.89 7.52 3.63
N PHE A 596 -15.81 7.27 4.57
CA PHE A 596 -15.45 7.07 5.97
C PHE A 596 -15.15 5.62 6.28
N ASN A 597 -13.89 5.30 6.56
CA ASN A 597 -13.47 3.94 6.92
C ASN A 597 -12.18 3.93 7.75
N PHE A 598 -11.94 2.82 8.45
CA PHE A 598 -10.64 2.47 9.02
C PHE A 598 -10.35 0.99 8.76
N ALA A 599 -9.08 0.65 8.73
CA ALA A 599 -8.64 -0.74 8.61
C ALA A 599 -8.29 -1.33 9.98
N VAL A 600 -8.60 -2.60 10.16
CA VAL A 600 -8.23 -3.44 11.30
C VAL A 600 -7.38 -4.59 10.78
N LEU A 601 -6.28 -4.87 11.47
CA LEU A 601 -5.26 -5.83 11.11
C LEU A 601 -5.00 -6.79 12.27
N ASP A 602 -5.01 -8.08 11.97
CA ASP A 602 -4.69 -9.15 12.90
C ASP A 602 -3.50 -9.94 12.38
N VAL A 603 -2.37 -9.85 13.08
CA VAL A 603 -1.25 -10.76 12.86
C VAL A 603 -1.36 -11.90 13.85
N SER A 604 -1.67 -13.09 13.33
CA SER A 604 -1.81 -14.33 14.09
C SER A 604 -0.66 -14.58 15.07
N ALA A 605 -0.94 -15.31 16.16
CA ALA A 605 0.05 -15.55 17.21
C ALA A 605 1.30 -16.32 16.74
N ASP A 606 1.18 -17.15 15.70
CA ASP A 606 2.32 -17.84 15.07
C ASP A 606 2.99 -17.01 13.96
N GLY A 607 2.44 -15.83 13.63
CA GLY A 607 2.96 -14.87 12.66
C GLY A 607 2.71 -15.28 11.20
N LYS A 608 1.98 -16.37 10.94
CA LYS A 608 1.85 -16.92 9.59
C LYS A 608 0.77 -16.28 8.75
N THR A 609 -0.25 -15.72 9.37
CA THR A 609 -1.39 -15.14 8.65
C THR A 609 -1.62 -13.72 9.15
N LEU A 610 -1.80 -12.79 8.20
CA LEU A 610 -2.33 -11.46 8.42
C LEU A 610 -3.77 -11.43 7.91
N THR A 611 -4.72 -11.06 8.77
CA THR A 611 -6.09 -10.73 8.37
C THR A 611 -6.23 -9.23 8.29
N VAL A 612 -6.79 -8.74 7.18
CA VAL A 612 -7.13 -7.32 7.00
C VAL A 612 -8.65 -7.20 6.89
N SER A 613 -9.22 -6.23 7.60
CA SER A 613 -10.65 -5.92 7.59
C SER A 613 -10.85 -4.42 7.45
N THR A 614 -11.64 -3.98 6.47
CA THR A 614 -12.04 -2.57 6.38
C THR A 614 -13.43 -2.41 6.98
N ILE A 615 -13.53 -1.53 7.98
CA ILE A 615 -14.79 -1.13 8.59
C ILE A 615 -15.09 0.29 8.12
N GLY A 616 -16.28 0.51 7.57
CA GLY A 616 -16.68 1.84 7.14
C GLY A 616 -18.17 2.07 7.26
N MET A 617 -18.57 3.28 6.91
CA MET A 617 -19.95 3.74 6.95
C MET A 617 -20.26 4.51 5.67
N ASP A 618 -21.52 4.45 5.23
CA ASP A 618 -21.94 5.23 4.07
C ASP A 618 -21.69 6.72 4.34
N ALA A 619 -21.29 7.44 3.29
CA ALA A 619 -21.17 8.89 3.37
C ALA A 619 -22.57 9.51 3.40
N THR A 620 -22.67 10.67 4.04
CA THR A 620 -23.90 11.43 4.25
C THR A 620 -23.62 12.88 3.96
N ALA A 621 -24.66 13.64 3.58
CA ALA A 621 -24.51 15.08 3.40
C ALA A 621 -24.01 15.71 4.70
N GLN A 622 -22.88 16.43 4.58
CA GLN A 622 -22.16 17.03 5.70
C GLN A 622 -23.07 17.91 6.56
N ASN A 623 -22.98 17.73 7.89
CA ASN A 623 -23.73 18.45 8.90
C ASN A 623 -25.26 18.30 8.78
N SER A 624 -25.77 17.31 8.02
CA SER A 624 -27.22 17.13 7.84
C SER A 624 -27.94 16.64 9.11
N GLY A 625 -27.20 16.19 10.12
CA GLY A 625 -27.72 15.55 11.34
C GLY A 625 -28.07 14.08 11.13
N THR A 626 -28.17 13.63 9.87
CA THR A 626 -28.41 12.23 9.49
C THR A 626 -27.31 11.36 10.03
N GLU A 627 -26.06 11.83 10.04
CA GLU A 627 -24.86 11.06 10.38
C GLU A 627 -24.89 10.47 11.79
N TYR A 628 -25.73 11.00 12.68
CA TYR A 628 -25.74 10.64 14.12
C TYR A 628 -27.10 10.22 14.67
N VAL A 629 -28.22 10.76 14.16
CA VAL A 629 -29.56 10.48 14.70
C VAL A 629 -30.16 9.20 14.09
N ASN A 630 -29.92 8.97 12.80
CA ASN A 630 -30.37 7.79 12.04
C ASN A 630 -29.29 7.37 11.02
N GLY A 631 -28.03 7.57 11.38
CA GLY A 631 -26.91 7.50 10.44
C GLY A 631 -26.58 6.09 9.98
N PRO A 632 -25.88 5.97 8.84
CA PRO A 632 -25.37 4.70 8.36
C PRO A 632 -24.60 3.99 9.48
N GLN A 633 -24.90 2.71 9.67
CA GLN A 633 -24.21 1.91 10.66
C GLN A 633 -22.85 1.49 10.12
N ALA A 634 -21.83 1.52 10.98
CA ALA A 634 -20.54 0.96 10.62
C ALA A 634 -20.69 -0.53 10.30
N ARG A 635 -20.06 -0.95 9.22
CA ARG A 635 -20.14 -2.32 8.71
C ARG A 635 -18.79 -2.75 8.17
N LYS A 636 -18.57 -4.05 8.15
CA LYS A 636 -17.41 -4.64 7.49
C LYS A 636 -17.63 -4.59 5.98
N ILE A 637 -16.87 -3.76 5.29
CA ILE A 637 -17.00 -3.57 3.83
C ILE A 637 -16.37 -4.76 3.11
N PHE A 638 -15.13 -5.07 3.43
CA PHE A 638 -14.43 -6.25 2.92
C PHE A 638 -13.36 -6.73 3.91
N SER A 639 -12.90 -7.96 3.69
CA SER A 639 -11.83 -8.58 4.47
C SER A 639 -11.11 -9.62 3.62
N PHE A 640 -9.82 -9.81 3.88
CA PHE A 640 -9.04 -10.88 3.26
C PHE A 640 -7.96 -11.36 4.22
N GLN A 641 -7.41 -12.53 3.95
CA GLN A 641 -6.23 -13.05 4.63
C GLN A 641 -5.08 -13.20 3.64
N VAL A 642 -3.87 -12.95 4.11
CA VAL A 642 -2.63 -13.24 3.40
C VAL A 642 -1.70 -14.05 4.28
N ASP A 643 -1.24 -15.17 3.76
CA ASP A 643 -0.16 -15.95 4.37
C ASP A 643 1.17 -15.22 4.20
N ALA A 644 1.96 -15.20 5.27
CA ALA A 644 3.33 -14.72 5.29
C ALA A 644 4.18 -15.53 4.30
N ALA A 645 5.12 -14.86 3.63
CA ALA A 645 6.12 -15.49 2.80
C ALA A 645 6.76 -16.69 3.53
N PRO A 646 6.98 -17.82 2.85
CA PRO A 646 7.62 -18.99 3.44
C PRO A 646 8.94 -18.58 4.09
N SER A 647 9.08 -18.78 5.40
CA SER A 647 10.34 -18.52 6.07
C SER A 647 11.40 -19.46 5.51
N VAL A 648 12.40 -18.89 4.83
CA VAL A 648 13.61 -19.62 4.43
C VAL A 648 14.37 -19.92 5.71
N SER A 649 14.14 -21.09 6.31
CA SER A 649 14.88 -21.47 7.52
C SER A 649 16.37 -21.43 7.23
N ALA A 650 17.16 -20.91 8.17
CA ALA A 650 18.61 -21.02 8.13
C ALA A 650 18.98 -22.52 8.10
N GLY A 651 19.29 -23.05 6.92
CA GLY A 651 19.53 -24.47 6.67
C GLY A 651 18.76 -25.08 5.49
N SER A 652 17.80 -24.36 4.90
CA SER A 652 17.11 -24.82 3.68
C SER A 652 18.04 -24.76 2.46
N LEU A 653 18.20 -25.90 1.77
CA LEU A 653 19.03 -26.02 0.58
C LEU A 653 18.30 -25.38 -0.62
N PRO A 654 19.02 -24.61 -1.47
CA PRO A 654 18.42 -24.03 -2.67
C PRO A 654 17.98 -25.11 -3.69
N PRO A 655 17.10 -24.75 -4.63
CA PRO A 655 16.84 -25.59 -5.80
C PRO A 655 18.15 -25.87 -6.54
N ALA A 656 18.27 -27.07 -7.09
CA ALA A 656 19.43 -27.50 -7.85
C ALA A 656 19.01 -27.89 -9.26
N ILE A 657 19.56 -27.21 -10.26
CA ILE A 657 19.34 -27.53 -11.67
C ILE A 657 20.33 -28.64 -12.06
N VAL A 658 19.82 -29.73 -12.65
CA VAL A 658 20.63 -30.86 -13.12
C VAL A 658 20.77 -30.81 -14.64
N SER A 659 19.70 -30.49 -15.37
CA SER A 659 19.76 -30.37 -16.83
C SER A 659 18.70 -29.41 -17.36
N VAL A 660 19.02 -28.75 -18.47
CA VAL A 660 18.10 -27.92 -19.24
C VAL A 660 18.11 -28.37 -20.69
N THR A 661 16.93 -28.73 -21.22
CA THR A 661 16.79 -29.24 -22.59
C THR A 661 15.57 -28.68 -23.29
N ASN A 662 15.56 -28.66 -24.62
CA ASN A 662 14.31 -28.54 -25.37
C ASN A 662 13.40 -29.73 -25.02
N SER A 663 12.19 -29.46 -24.54
CA SER A 663 11.29 -30.43 -23.90
C SER A 663 10.94 -31.67 -24.72
N PHE A 664 10.92 -31.57 -26.05
CA PHE A 664 10.45 -32.67 -26.91
C PHE A 664 11.57 -33.34 -27.72
N GLY A 665 12.68 -32.63 -27.93
CA GLY A 665 13.88 -33.18 -28.59
C GLY A 665 14.96 -33.68 -27.64
N ASN A 666 14.85 -33.37 -26.34
CA ASN A 666 15.91 -33.56 -25.33
C ASN A 666 17.27 -32.95 -25.74
N SER A 667 17.25 -31.96 -26.63
CA SER A 667 18.45 -31.26 -27.08
C SER A 667 18.97 -30.34 -25.95
N PRO A 668 20.28 -30.35 -25.65
CA PRO A 668 20.89 -29.40 -24.71
C PRO A 668 21.04 -27.99 -25.30
N VAL A 669 20.47 -27.74 -26.48
CA VAL A 669 20.39 -26.43 -27.14
C VAL A 669 18.96 -25.93 -27.05
N ILE A 670 18.79 -24.67 -26.64
CA ILE A 670 17.49 -24.00 -26.59
C ILE A 670 17.41 -22.91 -27.67
N ALA A 671 16.22 -22.35 -27.87
CA ALA A 671 15.99 -21.26 -28.81
C ALA A 671 14.92 -20.30 -28.26
N PRO A 672 14.72 -19.11 -28.86
CA PRO A 672 13.64 -18.21 -28.49
C PRO A 672 12.26 -18.84 -28.72
N ASN A 673 11.26 -18.45 -27.93
CA ASN A 673 9.89 -18.94 -28.02
C ASN A 673 9.76 -20.48 -28.14
N THR A 674 10.54 -21.20 -27.34
CA THR A 674 10.70 -22.66 -27.38
C THR A 674 10.37 -23.27 -26.01
N TRP A 675 9.69 -24.41 -26.00
CA TRP A 675 9.41 -25.16 -24.78
C TRP A 675 10.67 -25.85 -24.27
N VAL A 676 11.03 -25.56 -23.03
CA VAL A 676 12.23 -26.03 -22.36
C VAL A 676 11.88 -26.71 -21.05
N SER A 677 12.49 -27.87 -20.81
CA SER A 677 12.39 -28.62 -19.57
C SER A 677 13.64 -28.43 -18.74
N ILE A 678 13.44 -28.06 -17.48
CA ILE A 678 14.47 -27.91 -16.46
C ILE A 678 14.25 -29.03 -15.46
N VAL A 679 15.20 -29.97 -15.40
CA VAL A 679 15.16 -31.10 -14.47
C VAL A 679 16.14 -30.84 -13.34
N GLY A 680 15.77 -31.20 -12.12
CA GLY A 680 16.54 -30.87 -10.95
C GLY A 680 15.99 -31.46 -9.65
N ASP A 681 16.40 -30.87 -8.54
CA ASP A 681 15.94 -31.20 -7.19
C ASP A 681 15.46 -29.93 -6.47
N ARG A 682 14.43 -30.08 -5.63
CA ARG A 682 13.79 -28.99 -4.85
C ARG A 682 13.31 -27.82 -5.71
N LEU A 683 12.93 -28.07 -6.96
CA LEU A 683 12.58 -27.02 -7.93
C LEU A 683 11.26 -26.31 -7.59
N ALA A 684 10.31 -27.02 -6.97
CA ALA A 684 9.03 -26.45 -6.51
C ALA A 684 8.49 -27.20 -5.28
N ALA A 685 7.67 -26.53 -4.48
CA ALA A 685 7.00 -27.12 -3.31
C ALA A 685 5.74 -27.94 -3.68
N ARG A 686 5.12 -27.64 -4.81
CA ARG A 686 3.89 -28.29 -5.31
C ARG A 686 4.03 -28.64 -6.77
N GLN A 687 3.20 -29.58 -7.23
CA GLN A 687 3.12 -29.96 -8.63
C GLN A 687 1.84 -29.40 -9.25
N ARG A 688 1.94 -28.57 -10.30
CA ARG A 688 0.79 -28.13 -11.11
C ARG A 688 1.20 -27.53 -12.45
N ASN A 689 0.20 -27.48 -13.35
CA ASN A 689 0.25 -26.71 -14.60
C ASN A 689 -0.40 -25.32 -14.40
N TRP A 690 -0.41 -24.53 -15.47
CA TRP A 690 -1.30 -23.36 -15.60
C TRP A 690 -2.76 -23.67 -15.27
N ALA A 691 -3.39 -22.72 -14.59
CA ALA A 691 -4.83 -22.51 -14.50
C ALA A 691 -5.21 -21.25 -15.30
N SER A 692 -6.50 -21.13 -15.66
CA SER A 692 -7.00 -19.93 -16.35
C SER A 692 -6.79 -18.65 -15.55
N THR A 693 -6.80 -18.75 -14.22
CA THR A 693 -6.57 -17.64 -13.28
C THR A 693 -5.13 -17.15 -13.25
N ASP A 694 -4.15 -17.94 -13.73
CA ASP A 694 -2.75 -17.49 -13.79
C ASP A 694 -2.51 -16.49 -14.94
N PHE A 695 -3.44 -16.36 -15.88
CA PHE A 695 -3.32 -15.43 -17.01
C PHE A 695 -3.90 -14.07 -16.67
N VAL A 696 -3.04 -13.07 -16.54
CA VAL A 696 -3.45 -11.67 -16.28
C VAL A 696 -3.47 -10.90 -17.60
N ASN A 697 -4.61 -10.33 -17.96
CA ASN A 697 -4.80 -9.57 -19.21
C ASN A 697 -4.40 -10.37 -20.47
N GLY A 698 -4.67 -11.67 -20.48
CA GLY A 698 -4.31 -12.57 -21.58
C GLY A 698 -2.80 -12.80 -21.72
N ARG A 699 -2.00 -12.50 -20.69
CA ARG A 699 -0.56 -12.77 -20.66
C ARG A 699 -0.22 -14.02 -19.86
N MET A 700 0.77 -14.77 -20.34
CA MET A 700 1.31 -15.95 -19.66
C MET A 700 2.03 -15.55 -18.36
N PRO A 701 1.90 -16.33 -17.28
CA PRO A 701 2.56 -16.04 -16.01
C PRO A 701 4.07 -16.30 -16.10
N THR A 702 4.85 -15.45 -15.44
CA THR A 702 6.31 -15.61 -15.25
C THR A 702 6.66 -16.36 -13.96
N SER A 703 5.66 -16.70 -13.15
CA SER A 703 5.82 -17.49 -11.94
C SER A 703 4.56 -18.29 -11.60
N LEU A 704 4.71 -19.44 -10.94
CA LEU A 704 3.63 -20.22 -10.36
C LEU A 704 3.97 -20.55 -8.91
N ASP A 705 3.10 -20.25 -7.96
CA ASP A 705 3.26 -20.58 -6.53
C ASP A 705 4.64 -20.20 -5.96
N GLY A 706 5.13 -19.00 -6.34
CA GLY A 706 6.43 -18.48 -5.93
C GLY A 706 7.64 -19.11 -6.64
N VAL A 707 7.41 -19.96 -7.65
CA VAL A 707 8.46 -20.53 -8.50
C VAL A 707 8.60 -19.70 -9.77
N SER A 708 9.81 -19.21 -10.06
CA SER A 708 10.12 -18.46 -11.28
C SER A 708 11.47 -18.89 -11.88
N VAL A 709 11.65 -18.60 -13.16
CA VAL A 709 12.89 -18.92 -13.89
C VAL A 709 13.37 -17.69 -14.63
N THR A 710 14.66 -17.38 -14.50
CA THR A 710 15.32 -16.32 -15.27
C THR A 710 16.32 -16.90 -16.27
N MET A 711 16.52 -16.19 -17.38
CA MET A 711 17.43 -16.50 -18.47
C MET A 711 18.21 -15.23 -18.79
N ASN A 712 19.49 -15.15 -18.40
CA ASN A 712 20.28 -13.92 -18.39
C ASN A 712 19.56 -12.76 -17.67
N GLY A 713 18.90 -13.05 -16.55
CA GLY A 713 18.11 -12.09 -15.78
C GLY A 713 16.71 -11.79 -16.35
N GLN A 714 16.38 -12.24 -17.57
CA GLN A 714 15.05 -12.07 -18.14
C GLN A 714 14.11 -13.21 -17.73
N SER A 715 12.90 -12.91 -17.28
CA SER A 715 11.92 -13.93 -16.87
C SER A 715 11.43 -14.79 -18.04
N ALA A 716 11.40 -16.10 -17.85
CA ALA A 716 10.70 -17.04 -18.73
C ALA A 716 9.23 -17.24 -18.28
N TYR A 717 8.42 -17.91 -19.10
CA TYR A 717 7.01 -18.17 -18.79
C TYR A 717 6.83 -19.59 -18.25
N VAL A 718 6.45 -19.73 -16.99
CA VAL A 718 6.46 -21.01 -16.25
C VAL A 718 5.16 -21.75 -16.47
N TYR A 719 5.18 -22.85 -17.25
CA TYR A 719 3.99 -23.65 -17.59
C TYR A 719 3.68 -24.75 -16.58
N TYR A 720 4.71 -25.47 -16.13
CA TYR A 720 4.59 -26.60 -15.22
C TYR A 720 5.65 -26.51 -14.14
N ILE A 721 5.26 -26.83 -12.91
CA ILE A 721 6.15 -26.92 -11.75
C ILE A 721 5.97 -28.27 -11.06
N SER A 722 7.05 -28.79 -10.50
CA SER A 722 7.10 -29.96 -9.61
C SER A 722 8.45 -29.97 -8.87
N GLN A 723 8.61 -30.85 -7.88
CA GLN A 723 9.88 -30.95 -7.16
C GLN A 723 11.07 -31.29 -8.07
N GLY A 724 10.84 -32.11 -9.11
CA GLY A 724 11.90 -32.62 -9.98
C GLY A 724 11.99 -31.96 -11.37
N GLN A 725 10.98 -31.20 -11.79
CA GLN A 725 10.92 -30.64 -13.13
C GLN A 725 10.10 -29.35 -13.20
N ILE A 726 10.60 -28.39 -13.98
CA ILE A 726 9.89 -27.20 -14.43
C ILE A 726 9.84 -27.20 -15.96
N ASN A 727 8.71 -26.87 -16.56
CA ASN A 727 8.64 -26.56 -17.99
C ASN A 727 8.35 -25.07 -18.19
N ILE A 728 9.10 -24.44 -19.10
CA ILE A 728 8.98 -23.02 -19.42
C ILE A 728 8.87 -22.81 -20.93
N LEU A 729 8.26 -21.70 -21.33
CA LEU A 729 8.47 -21.12 -22.65
C LEU A 729 9.56 -20.05 -22.55
N THR A 730 10.60 -20.18 -23.37
CA THR A 730 11.67 -19.16 -23.44
C THR A 730 11.13 -17.83 -23.97
N PRO A 731 11.67 -16.68 -23.54
CA PRO A 731 11.26 -15.38 -24.06
C PRO A 731 11.48 -15.28 -25.58
N PRO A 732 10.55 -14.66 -26.35
CA PRO A 732 10.76 -14.45 -27.78
C PRO A 732 11.98 -13.58 -28.14
N GLY A 733 12.41 -12.73 -27.21
CA GLY A 733 13.59 -11.87 -27.35
C GLY A 733 14.90 -12.48 -26.86
N LEU A 734 14.92 -13.77 -26.48
CA LEU A 734 16.14 -14.44 -26.01
C LEU A 734 17.24 -14.36 -27.09
N LEU A 735 18.42 -13.88 -26.74
CA LEU A 735 19.53 -13.75 -27.70
C LEU A 735 20.31 -15.08 -27.82
N PRO A 736 20.79 -15.46 -29.02
CA PRO A 736 21.70 -16.58 -29.18
C PRO A 736 23.01 -16.40 -28.39
N GLY A 737 23.59 -17.51 -27.94
CA GLY A 737 24.83 -17.56 -27.16
C GLY A 737 24.67 -18.30 -25.84
N SER A 738 25.61 -18.06 -24.93
CA SER A 738 25.58 -18.62 -23.59
C SER A 738 24.47 -17.97 -22.75
N VAL A 739 23.56 -18.77 -22.21
CA VAL A 739 22.44 -18.32 -21.38
C VAL A 739 22.59 -18.90 -19.98
N GLU A 740 22.63 -18.01 -19.00
CA GLU A 740 22.60 -18.33 -17.58
C GLU A 740 21.17 -18.49 -17.08
N ILE A 741 20.87 -19.64 -16.49
CA ILE A 741 19.55 -19.99 -15.98
C ILE A 741 19.60 -20.10 -14.47
N GLN A 742 18.61 -19.51 -13.81
CA GLN A 742 18.38 -19.67 -12.38
C GLN A 742 16.91 -19.99 -12.12
N VAL A 743 16.68 -20.89 -11.18
CA VAL A 743 15.35 -21.20 -10.63
C VAL A 743 15.23 -20.54 -9.27
N ASN A 744 14.17 -19.77 -9.07
CA ASN A 744 13.74 -19.32 -7.76
C ASN A 744 12.59 -20.22 -7.31
N ASN A 745 12.69 -20.79 -6.10
CA ASN A 745 11.59 -21.46 -5.42
C ASN A 745 11.35 -20.74 -4.09
N ASN A 746 10.35 -19.85 -4.06
CA ASN A 746 9.91 -19.14 -2.85
C ASN A 746 11.05 -18.42 -2.11
N GLY A 747 11.93 -17.74 -2.86
CA GLY A 747 13.06 -16.95 -2.34
C GLY A 747 14.40 -17.70 -2.31
N LEU A 748 14.38 -19.03 -2.38
CA LEU A 748 15.58 -19.86 -2.56
C LEU A 748 15.96 -19.90 -4.04
N VAL A 749 17.13 -19.36 -4.38
CA VAL A 749 17.61 -19.28 -5.76
C VAL A 749 18.68 -20.34 -5.98
N SER A 750 18.58 -21.06 -7.10
CA SER A 750 19.56 -22.07 -7.49
C SER A 750 20.92 -21.44 -7.79
N GLY A 751 21.97 -22.27 -7.84
CA GLY A 751 23.16 -21.89 -8.59
C GLY A 751 22.81 -21.63 -10.07
N THR A 752 23.67 -20.89 -10.77
CA THR A 752 23.52 -20.67 -12.21
C THR A 752 23.80 -21.94 -12.99
N TYR A 753 22.92 -22.29 -13.93
CA TYR A 753 23.12 -23.34 -14.92
C TYR A 753 23.28 -22.71 -16.30
N THR A 754 24.35 -23.04 -17.02
CA THR A 754 24.61 -22.48 -18.35
C THR A 754 24.11 -23.42 -19.45
N VAL A 755 23.36 -22.87 -20.40
CA VAL A 755 22.90 -23.59 -21.60
C VAL A 755 23.19 -22.75 -22.85
N GLN A 756 23.32 -23.39 -24.01
CA GLN A 756 23.50 -22.68 -25.27
C GLN A 756 22.14 -22.39 -25.92
N ALA A 757 21.91 -21.12 -26.24
CA ALA A 757 20.80 -20.68 -27.09
C ALA A 757 21.27 -20.49 -28.53
N GLN A 758 20.46 -20.92 -29.49
CA GLN A 758 20.66 -20.72 -30.91
C GLN A 758 19.43 -20.05 -31.53
N PRO A 759 19.51 -19.49 -32.75
CA PRO A 759 18.34 -18.92 -33.43
C PRO A 759 17.19 -19.93 -33.61
N VAL A 760 17.53 -21.22 -33.74
CA VAL A 760 16.59 -22.33 -33.89
C VAL A 760 17.07 -23.54 -33.09
N SER A 761 16.14 -24.29 -32.52
CA SER A 761 16.36 -25.59 -31.88
C SER A 761 15.12 -26.44 -32.16
N PRO A 762 14.92 -26.89 -33.41
CA PRO A 762 13.66 -27.48 -33.84
C PRO A 762 13.45 -28.84 -33.20
N SER A 763 12.24 -29.11 -32.71
CA SER A 763 11.85 -30.45 -32.26
C SER A 763 10.39 -30.75 -32.59
N LEU A 764 10.10 -32.02 -32.90
CA LEU A 764 8.72 -32.49 -33.15
C LEU A 764 8.09 -32.98 -31.84
N PHE A 765 6.79 -32.75 -31.67
CA PHE A 765 6.05 -33.31 -30.55
C PHE A 765 5.74 -34.78 -30.83
N LEU A 766 5.67 -35.60 -29.79
CA LEU A 766 5.41 -37.03 -29.89
C LEU A 766 4.21 -37.41 -29.01
N TYR A 767 3.40 -38.37 -29.47
CA TYR A 767 2.32 -38.96 -28.66
C TYR A 767 2.84 -39.98 -27.64
N ASP A 768 3.96 -40.64 -27.98
CA ASP A 768 4.67 -41.59 -27.13
C ASP A 768 6.19 -41.47 -27.37
N ALA A 769 6.95 -42.55 -27.17
CA ALA A 769 8.40 -42.54 -27.35
C ALA A 769 8.85 -42.28 -28.81
N THR A 770 8.02 -42.57 -29.82
CA THR A 770 8.46 -42.54 -31.23
C THR A 770 7.47 -41.92 -32.20
N HIS A 771 6.16 -42.00 -31.96
CA HIS A 771 5.14 -41.56 -32.92
C HIS A 771 4.96 -40.05 -32.87
N VAL A 772 5.13 -39.40 -34.02
CA VAL A 772 4.92 -37.96 -34.13
C VAL A 772 3.49 -37.58 -33.74
N ALA A 773 3.35 -36.45 -33.03
CA ALA A 773 2.06 -35.81 -32.85
C ALA A 773 1.61 -35.27 -34.21
N ALA A 774 0.76 -36.04 -34.87
CA ALA A 774 0.18 -35.68 -36.16
C ALA A 774 -1.32 -35.93 -36.18
N ARG A 775 -2.05 -35.15 -36.99
CA ARG A 775 -3.49 -35.26 -37.17
C ARG A 775 -3.86 -35.33 -38.65
N HIS A 776 -4.90 -36.11 -38.93
CA HIS A 776 -5.61 -36.07 -40.20
C HIS A 776 -6.32 -34.71 -40.38
N ALA A 777 -6.78 -34.42 -41.60
CA ALA A 777 -7.58 -33.21 -41.86
C ALA A 777 -8.91 -33.18 -41.05
N SER A 778 -9.43 -34.35 -40.65
CA SER A 778 -10.58 -34.49 -39.73
C SER A 778 -10.26 -34.11 -38.28
N GLY A 779 -8.99 -33.94 -37.95
CA GLY A 779 -8.50 -33.73 -36.60
C GLY A 779 -8.22 -35.01 -35.81
N SER A 780 -8.52 -36.21 -36.31
CA SER A 780 -8.17 -37.45 -35.61
C SER A 780 -6.65 -37.69 -35.59
N PRO A 781 -6.09 -38.34 -34.56
CA PRO A 781 -4.65 -38.62 -34.48
C PRO A 781 -4.18 -39.57 -35.59
N VAL A 782 -2.99 -39.30 -36.14
CA VAL A 782 -2.29 -40.22 -37.03
C VAL A 782 -1.42 -41.16 -36.19
N GLY A 783 -1.51 -42.47 -36.43
CA GLY A 783 -0.71 -43.48 -35.74
C GLY A 783 -1.25 -44.90 -35.95
N PRO A 784 -0.62 -45.95 -35.40
CA PRO A 784 -1.21 -47.28 -35.45
C PRO A 784 -2.55 -47.27 -34.71
N THR A 785 -3.46 -48.17 -35.09
CA THR A 785 -4.79 -48.26 -34.44
C THR A 785 -4.72 -48.61 -32.96
N THR A 786 -3.56 -49.07 -32.48
CA THR A 786 -3.25 -49.36 -31.08
C THR A 786 -2.72 -48.16 -30.30
N LEU A 787 -2.30 -47.07 -30.96
CA LEU A 787 -1.78 -45.88 -30.26
C LEU A 787 -2.87 -45.23 -29.41
N PHE A 788 -4.02 -44.96 -30.02
CA PHE A 788 -5.26 -44.57 -29.35
C PHE A 788 -6.41 -45.42 -29.89
N ALA A 789 -6.70 -46.52 -29.20
CA ALA A 789 -7.71 -47.50 -29.61
C ALA A 789 -9.04 -46.83 -30.00
N GLY A 790 -9.48 -47.04 -31.25
CA GLY A 790 -10.73 -46.49 -31.80
C GLY A 790 -10.67 -45.03 -32.25
N SER A 791 -9.49 -44.38 -32.18
CA SER A 791 -9.33 -42.96 -32.52
C SER A 791 -8.19 -42.70 -33.51
N SER A 792 -7.05 -43.37 -33.35
CA SER A 792 -5.91 -43.21 -34.26
C SER A 792 -5.97 -44.12 -35.49
N THR A 793 -5.57 -43.60 -36.64
CA THR A 793 -5.43 -44.36 -37.90
C THR A 793 -4.13 -44.01 -38.62
N PRO A 794 -3.55 -44.92 -39.42
CA PRO A 794 -2.39 -44.59 -40.25
C PRO A 794 -2.72 -43.52 -41.30
N ALA A 795 -1.74 -42.71 -41.68
CA ALA A 795 -1.89 -41.77 -42.79
C ALA A 795 -1.87 -42.50 -44.14
N ALA A 796 -2.66 -42.02 -45.10
CA ALA A 796 -2.63 -42.55 -46.46
C ALA A 796 -1.58 -41.82 -47.31
N PRO A 797 -0.85 -42.50 -48.22
CA PRO A 797 0.00 -41.82 -49.19
C PRO A 797 -0.80 -40.82 -50.03
N GLY A 798 -0.28 -39.60 -50.20
CA GLY A 798 -0.95 -38.48 -50.86
C GLY A 798 -1.86 -37.65 -49.94
N GLU A 799 -2.14 -38.11 -48.72
CA GLU A 799 -2.89 -37.34 -47.72
C GLU A 799 -2.05 -36.17 -47.20
N THR A 800 -2.70 -35.05 -46.87
CA THR A 800 -2.08 -33.97 -46.08
C THR A 800 -2.36 -34.18 -44.59
N VAL A 801 -1.31 -34.32 -43.80
CA VAL A 801 -1.37 -34.43 -42.34
C VAL A 801 -0.80 -33.18 -41.66
N SER A 802 -1.36 -32.82 -40.51
CA SER A 802 -0.83 -31.73 -39.68
C SER A 802 0.15 -32.29 -38.65
N ILE A 803 1.38 -31.81 -38.62
CA ILE A 803 2.46 -32.22 -37.71
C ILE A 803 2.80 -31.06 -36.77
N PHE A 804 3.05 -31.35 -35.49
CA PHE A 804 3.30 -30.31 -34.47
C PHE A 804 4.73 -30.33 -33.94
N GLY A 805 5.28 -29.15 -33.60
CA GLY A 805 6.62 -29.01 -33.04
C GLY A 805 6.91 -27.62 -32.44
N ASN A 806 8.12 -27.40 -31.95
CA ASN A 806 8.60 -26.12 -31.40
C ASN A 806 9.99 -25.75 -31.92
N GLY A 807 10.46 -24.54 -31.59
CA GLY A 807 11.87 -24.15 -31.79
C GLY A 807 12.29 -23.92 -33.24
N PHE A 808 11.34 -23.73 -34.15
CA PHE A 808 11.57 -23.42 -35.56
C PHE A 808 11.90 -21.94 -35.81
N GLY A 809 12.29 -21.17 -34.79
CA GLY A 809 12.75 -19.80 -34.91
C GLY A 809 11.64 -18.75 -34.93
N ALA A 810 11.95 -17.58 -35.46
CA ALA A 810 11.06 -16.42 -35.50
C ALA A 810 10.06 -16.50 -36.68
N THR A 811 8.84 -16.01 -36.45
CA THR A 811 7.81 -15.82 -37.47
C THR A 811 8.02 -14.54 -38.27
N SER A 812 7.42 -14.44 -39.45
CA SER A 812 7.44 -13.22 -40.29
C SER A 812 6.84 -12.00 -39.59
N ALA A 813 5.84 -12.22 -38.72
CA ALA A 813 5.34 -11.20 -37.81
C ALA A 813 6.01 -11.35 -36.44
N PRO A 814 6.48 -10.27 -35.79
CA PRO A 814 7.04 -10.33 -34.44
C PRO A 814 6.04 -10.86 -33.42
N ILE A 815 6.51 -11.69 -32.49
CA ILE A 815 5.70 -12.22 -31.39
C ILE A 815 5.71 -11.22 -30.23
N VAL A 816 4.52 -10.86 -29.75
CA VAL A 816 4.38 -10.05 -28.53
C VAL A 816 4.80 -10.90 -27.33
N SER A 817 5.82 -10.44 -26.61
CA SER A 817 6.37 -11.12 -25.44
C SER A 817 5.27 -11.35 -24.39
N GLY A 818 5.10 -12.60 -23.96
CA GLY A 818 4.16 -12.98 -22.92
C GLY A 818 2.70 -13.10 -23.35
N ALA A 819 2.36 -12.88 -24.62
CA ALA A 819 0.99 -13.07 -25.10
C ALA A 819 0.54 -14.54 -24.96
N GLY A 820 -0.62 -14.77 -24.34
CA GLY A 820 -1.23 -16.10 -24.20
C GLY A 820 -1.80 -16.67 -25.50
N VAL A 821 -1.92 -15.84 -26.53
CA VAL A 821 -2.21 -16.25 -27.90
C VAL A 821 -1.06 -15.80 -28.79
N GLN A 822 -0.53 -16.73 -29.58
CA GLN A 822 0.53 -16.46 -30.53
C GLN A 822 0.17 -17.01 -31.91
N SER A 823 0.50 -16.26 -32.95
CA SER A 823 0.23 -16.64 -34.34
C SER A 823 1.28 -16.07 -35.28
N GLY A 824 1.58 -16.76 -36.38
CA GLY A 824 2.45 -16.24 -37.44
C GLY A 824 2.99 -17.35 -38.33
N SER A 825 3.44 -17.03 -39.53
CA SER A 825 4.06 -18.00 -40.45
C SER A 825 5.59 -17.97 -40.35
N LEU A 826 6.24 -19.11 -40.57
CA LEU A 826 7.68 -19.13 -40.78
C LEU A 826 8.04 -18.44 -42.11
N PRO A 827 9.14 -17.66 -42.19
CA PRO A 827 9.56 -17.00 -43.43
C PRO A 827 9.95 -17.96 -44.56
N VAL A 828 10.36 -19.18 -44.20
CA VAL A 828 10.76 -20.27 -45.10
C VAL A 828 10.07 -21.54 -44.61
N LEU A 829 9.71 -22.45 -45.51
CA LEU A 829 9.12 -23.74 -45.13
C LEU A 829 10.21 -24.72 -44.64
N PRO A 830 9.95 -25.53 -43.60
CA PRO A 830 10.86 -26.58 -43.18
C PRO A 830 10.97 -27.67 -44.26
N VAL A 831 12.11 -28.36 -44.29
CA VAL A 831 12.30 -29.55 -45.12
C VAL A 831 11.85 -30.76 -44.31
N VAL A 832 10.85 -31.50 -44.80
CA VAL A 832 10.36 -32.73 -44.17
C VAL A 832 10.62 -33.91 -45.09
N THR A 833 11.08 -35.02 -44.51
CA THR A 833 11.28 -36.29 -45.21
C THR A 833 10.53 -37.41 -44.50
N VAL A 834 9.89 -38.28 -45.28
CA VAL A 834 9.18 -39.47 -44.81
C VAL A 834 9.82 -40.67 -45.51
N GLY A 835 10.49 -41.54 -44.76
CA GLY A 835 11.23 -42.69 -45.30
C GLY A 835 12.39 -42.27 -46.20
N GLY A 836 12.99 -41.10 -45.94
CA GLY A 836 14.03 -40.51 -46.79
C GLY A 836 13.52 -39.82 -48.05
N VAL A 837 12.22 -39.89 -48.35
CA VAL A 837 11.59 -39.18 -49.49
C VAL A 837 11.15 -37.80 -49.02
N GLN A 838 11.57 -36.75 -49.73
CA GLN A 838 11.16 -35.38 -49.42
C GLN A 838 9.64 -35.20 -49.60
N ALA A 839 8.98 -34.77 -48.54
CA ALA A 839 7.57 -34.47 -48.51
C ALA A 839 7.29 -33.01 -48.87
N THR A 840 6.13 -32.75 -49.46
CA THR A 840 5.67 -31.38 -49.75
C THR A 840 5.09 -30.78 -48.47
N VAL A 841 5.71 -29.73 -47.96
CA VAL A 841 5.14 -28.91 -46.86
C VAL A 841 4.31 -27.79 -47.49
N THR A 842 3.03 -27.70 -47.16
CA THR A 842 2.11 -26.71 -47.74
C THR A 842 1.93 -25.47 -46.85
N SER A 843 2.15 -25.61 -45.54
CA SER A 843 2.17 -24.49 -44.60
C SER A 843 3.04 -24.78 -43.39
N ALA A 844 3.53 -23.70 -42.76
CA ALA A 844 4.23 -23.76 -41.48
C ALA A 844 3.89 -22.54 -40.61
N THR A 845 3.06 -22.74 -39.61
CA THR A 845 2.44 -21.66 -38.83
C THR A 845 2.53 -21.91 -37.33
N LEU A 846 2.93 -20.89 -36.57
CA LEU A 846 2.75 -20.82 -35.12
C LEU A 846 1.24 -20.66 -34.84
N ILE A 847 0.68 -21.55 -34.02
CA ILE A 847 -0.77 -21.62 -33.75
C ILE A 847 -1.12 -21.42 -32.27
N SER A 848 -0.14 -21.52 -31.38
CA SER A 848 -0.25 -21.27 -29.95
C SER A 848 1.14 -21.01 -29.37
N PRO A 849 1.29 -20.61 -28.09
CA PRO A 849 2.58 -20.33 -27.49
C PRO A 849 3.62 -21.44 -27.75
N GLY A 850 4.69 -21.08 -28.44
CA GLY A 850 5.80 -21.98 -28.80
C GLY A 850 5.47 -23.15 -29.73
N THR A 851 4.24 -23.26 -30.26
CA THR A 851 3.79 -24.43 -31.03
C THR A 851 3.55 -24.11 -32.49
N TYR A 852 4.32 -24.77 -33.35
CA TYR A 852 4.18 -24.76 -34.79
C TYR A 852 3.36 -25.94 -35.27
N GLN A 853 2.53 -25.70 -36.29
CA GLN A 853 1.84 -26.70 -37.09
C GLN A 853 2.37 -26.65 -38.52
N PHE A 854 2.72 -27.82 -39.07
CA PHE A 854 3.09 -28.02 -40.46
C PHE A 854 2.05 -28.87 -41.15
N ASN A 855 1.56 -28.44 -42.30
CA ASN A 855 0.75 -29.32 -43.15
C ASN A 855 1.67 -29.99 -44.17
N VAL A 856 1.75 -31.32 -44.12
CA VAL A 856 2.72 -32.13 -44.87
C VAL A 856 1.98 -33.18 -45.70
N VAL A 857 2.23 -33.20 -47.00
CA VAL A 857 1.71 -34.24 -47.91
C VAL A 857 2.57 -35.49 -47.78
N VAL A 858 1.97 -36.60 -47.38
CA VAL A 858 2.65 -37.90 -47.30
C VAL A 858 3.06 -38.33 -48.72
N PRO A 859 4.35 -38.59 -49.01
CA PRO A 859 4.78 -38.93 -50.36
C PRO A 859 4.16 -40.24 -50.85
N ALA A 860 3.71 -40.26 -52.11
CA ALA A 860 3.06 -41.43 -52.72
C ALA A 860 3.94 -42.70 -52.77
N ALA A 861 5.27 -42.53 -52.76
CA ALA A 861 6.25 -43.61 -52.85
C ALA A 861 6.54 -44.32 -51.51
N VAL A 862 5.99 -43.82 -50.39
CA VAL A 862 6.25 -44.38 -49.05
C VAL A 862 5.53 -45.73 -48.87
N PRO A 863 6.20 -46.77 -48.32
CA PRO A 863 5.58 -48.07 -48.05
C PRO A 863 4.71 -48.04 -46.78
N ASP A 864 3.93 -49.10 -46.58
CA ASP A 864 3.16 -49.29 -45.35
C ASP A 864 4.10 -49.57 -44.15
N GLY A 865 3.75 -49.07 -42.97
CA GLY A 865 4.44 -49.35 -41.71
C GLY A 865 4.76 -48.11 -40.88
N GLU A 866 5.66 -48.29 -39.91
CA GLU A 866 6.23 -47.18 -39.12
C GLU A 866 7.41 -46.58 -39.88
N ILE A 867 7.21 -45.41 -40.46
CA ILE A 867 8.16 -44.81 -41.40
C ILE A 867 8.92 -43.68 -40.73
N ALA A 868 10.25 -43.72 -40.81
CA ALA A 868 11.11 -42.68 -40.26
C ALA A 868 10.71 -41.29 -40.79
N LEU A 869 10.45 -40.36 -39.88
CA LEU A 869 10.14 -38.97 -40.15
C LEU A 869 11.29 -38.10 -39.67
N ALA A 870 11.79 -37.23 -40.53
CA ALA A 870 12.77 -36.22 -40.15
C ALA A 870 12.36 -34.86 -40.71
N ALA A 871 12.51 -33.82 -39.90
CA ALA A 871 12.36 -32.43 -40.34
C ALA A 871 13.66 -31.67 -40.10
N SER A 872 13.91 -30.64 -40.90
CA SER A 872 14.97 -29.67 -40.65
C SER A 872 14.53 -28.26 -40.99
N TYR A 873 15.13 -27.29 -40.31
CA TYR A 873 14.86 -25.88 -40.53
C TYR A 873 16.15 -25.09 -40.48
N ASN A 874 16.41 -24.31 -41.54
CA ASN A 874 17.68 -23.62 -41.76
C ASN A 874 18.92 -24.53 -41.57
N GLY A 875 18.82 -25.78 -42.01
CA GLY A 875 19.89 -26.78 -41.92
C GLY A 875 20.02 -27.46 -40.55
N VAL A 876 19.22 -27.09 -39.55
CA VAL A 876 19.23 -27.74 -38.23
C VAL A 876 18.15 -28.84 -38.19
N PRO A 877 18.52 -30.11 -37.92
CA PRO A 877 17.56 -31.21 -37.89
C PRO A 877 16.78 -31.29 -36.57
N THR A 878 15.58 -31.88 -36.61
CA THR A 878 14.83 -32.32 -35.43
C THR A 878 15.44 -33.59 -34.82
N GLN A 879 14.91 -34.05 -33.68
CA GLN A 879 15.38 -35.28 -33.04
C GLN A 879 15.22 -36.52 -33.94
N ALA A 880 16.12 -37.49 -33.77
CA ALA A 880 16.09 -38.77 -34.47
C ALA A 880 15.08 -39.75 -33.83
N GLY A 881 14.77 -40.84 -34.55
CA GLY A 881 13.90 -41.91 -34.03
C GLY A 881 12.39 -41.61 -34.08
N VAL A 882 11.99 -40.51 -34.70
CA VAL A 882 10.58 -40.16 -34.91
C VAL A 882 10.02 -40.94 -36.08
N VAL A 883 8.80 -41.46 -35.93
CA VAL A 883 8.08 -42.21 -36.97
C VAL A 883 6.71 -41.62 -37.28
N LEU A 884 6.27 -41.83 -38.51
CA LEU A 884 4.91 -41.59 -39.00
C LEU A 884 4.35 -42.93 -39.50
N THR A 885 3.20 -43.35 -38.97
CA THR A 885 2.54 -44.58 -39.40
C THR A 885 1.80 -44.34 -40.72
N VAL A 886 2.12 -45.13 -41.74
CA VAL A 886 1.55 -45.01 -43.09
C VAL A 886 0.90 -46.33 -43.51
N ARG A 887 -0.25 -46.26 -44.19
CA ARG A 887 -0.91 -47.42 -44.80
C ARG A 887 -1.66 -47.03 -46.07
N LYS A 888 -1.45 -47.77 -47.15
CA LYS A 888 -2.12 -47.61 -48.44
C LYS A 888 -3.59 -48.00 -48.44
#